data_AF-A0A8C4PYH6-F1
#
_entry.id   AF-A0A8C4PYH6-F1
#
_cell.length_a   1.000
_cell.length_b   1.000
_cell.length_c   1.000
_cell.angle_alpha   90.00
_cell.angle_beta   90.00
_cell.angle_gamma   90.00
#
_symmetry.space_group_name_H-M   'P 1'
#
loop_
_entity.id
_entity.type
_entity.pdbx_description
1 polymer ?
#
loop_
_entity_poly.entity_id
_entity_poly.type
_entity_poly.pdbx_seq_one_letter_code
_entity_poly.pdbx_strand_id
1 'polypeptide(L)'
;MMEREFDEIDRCGGWLSAYQDIKLLSKEFPFRMAKKPENSTRNRYRDVSPYDHSRVRLHRGDNDYINASLVPVADAGRRYILTQGPLPGTCGHFWQMVWEQESRAIIMLNRTVEKGSVKCAQYWPAGRDSDMCFMDTGFRVTLASEEQTASYTLRKLDLENTTLNEKKEILHFHYTAWPDFGVPESPAAFLCFLFRVCESGSLRARHGPAVVHCSAGIGRSGTFALVDSCLVLMELGLEGDDLDVRQVLLAMRKHRMGLIQTADQLRFSFLAIREGRKLILGLRPKEQNESIQGTDVGNKVRVDDVIEPSEPPPCPAKRLPDYPVCRMREQECHAVKSNGGDEQLERKTLTTEGLVNVDDHECRRCGGLVVPRRGLQNVLSSRLPNLELAEFVAASTRLCRPDSVHVCNGSESENASLLALMQEQGVLRPLKKYHNCWLARTDPRDVARVESRTVLVTASEQDAVPQTSTGVPSQLGRWMSESDFEKAFQDRFPGCMEGRTMYVIPFSMGPLRSPLARFGVQLTDSPYVVASMRTMTRMGTAVLDALAGKPFVKCLHSVGQPLPLTEPLVNGWACDPERTLIAHLPARREIVSFGSGYGGNSLLGKKCFALRIASRIARDEGWLAEHMLIVGVTNPVGRKKYMAAAFPSACGKTNLAMMTPSLPGWKIECVGDDIAWMRFDDEGRLRAINPEAGFFGVAPGTSLKTNPNAMRTIHTNTLFTNVAERSDGGVYWEGIGEDVPPEVSITSWLNEPWSPGDKTPAAHPNSRFCVPASQCPSIDPQWESARGVPIDAIIFGGRRPHGVPLVYQSYDWQHGVFIGAGMRSESTAAAEHKGKQVMHDPFAMRPFFGYNFGDYLSHWLSMSRRTPAQLPKIFHVNWFRRDGQGNFLWPGFGENSRVLEWIFNRSDEVDDEEDGVIATPVGYVPLPDAINLSGLSVPPDMPQLLSIPKDFWRQEVEDLGTYLTQQVNKDLPQEISRQLAALRGRIEQI
;
A
#
# COMPACT_ATOMS: atom_id res chain seq x y z
N MET A 1 6.12 35.49 -9.82
CA MET A 1 4.73 35.99 -9.76
C MET A 1 3.71 34.88 -9.56
N MET A 2 3.66 33.83 -10.39
CA MET A 2 2.67 32.74 -10.31
C MET A 2 2.56 32.05 -8.94
N GLU A 3 3.69 31.68 -8.31
CA GLU A 3 3.66 31.02 -6.98
C GLU A 3 3.07 31.92 -5.90
N ARG A 4 3.46 33.21 -5.90
CA ARG A 4 2.93 34.21 -4.97
C ARG A 4 1.44 34.45 -5.20
N GLU A 5 1.04 34.55 -6.46
CA GLU A 5 -0.35 34.71 -6.87
C GLU A 5 -1.18 33.49 -6.41
N PHE A 6 -0.68 32.27 -6.61
CA PHE A 6 -1.34 31.07 -6.13
C PHE A 6 -1.52 31.12 -4.61
N ASP A 7 -0.44 31.34 -3.85
CA ASP A 7 -0.46 31.33 -2.40
C ASP A 7 -1.34 32.45 -1.81
N GLU A 8 -1.42 33.61 -2.46
CA GLU A 8 -2.27 34.73 -2.07
C GLU A 8 -3.75 34.39 -2.26
N ILE A 9 -4.12 33.88 -3.44
CA ILE A 9 -5.51 33.50 -3.76
C ILE A 9 -5.95 32.33 -2.89
N ASP A 10 -5.09 31.32 -2.68
CA ASP A 10 -5.42 30.14 -1.89
C ASP A 10 -5.61 30.47 -0.41
N ARG A 11 -4.72 31.31 0.16
CA ARG A 11 -4.79 31.74 1.56
C ARG A 11 -6.05 32.54 1.87
N CYS A 12 -6.52 33.39 0.95
CA CYS A 12 -7.72 34.19 1.15
C CYS A 12 -9.02 33.50 0.66
N GLY A 13 -8.95 32.28 0.11
CA GLY A 13 -10.09 31.62 -0.51
C GLY A 13 -10.62 32.35 -1.76
N GLY A 14 -9.79 33.14 -2.42
CA GLY A 14 -10.16 34.09 -3.48
C GLY A 14 -10.40 33.50 -4.87
N TRP A 15 -10.35 32.17 -5.04
CA TRP A 15 -10.44 31.52 -6.36
C TRP A 15 -11.70 31.84 -7.14
N LEU A 16 -12.83 32.00 -6.45
CA LEU A 16 -14.09 32.39 -7.08
C LEU A 16 -14.01 33.81 -7.66
N SER A 17 -13.41 34.76 -6.92
CA SER A 17 -13.20 36.12 -7.39
C SER A 17 -12.25 36.15 -8.58
N ALA A 18 -11.10 35.49 -8.48
CA ALA A 18 -10.12 35.40 -9.58
C ALA A 18 -10.74 34.83 -10.86
N TYR A 19 -11.58 33.79 -10.73
CA TYR A 19 -12.33 33.23 -11.85
C TYR A 19 -13.34 34.22 -12.46
N GLN A 20 -14.09 34.94 -11.61
CA GLN A 20 -15.05 35.97 -12.04
C GLN A 20 -14.35 37.12 -12.77
N ASP A 21 -13.17 37.55 -12.30
CA ASP A 21 -12.38 38.60 -12.94
C ASP A 21 -11.95 38.19 -14.35
N ILE A 22 -11.44 36.96 -14.51
CA ILE A 22 -11.08 36.44 -15.85
C ILE A 22 -12.32 36.40 -16.75
N LYS A 23 -13.49 36.02 -16.22
CA LYS A 23 -14.75 36.04 -16.97
C LYS A 23 -15.13 37.46 -17.40
N LEU A 24 -14.97 38.45 -16.54
CA LEU A 24 -15.24 39.87 -16.84
C LEU A 24 -14.28 40.43 -17.90
N LEU A 25 -13.00 40.08 -17.80
CA LEU A 25 -11.94 40.52 -18.71
C LEU A 25 -11.97 39.81 -20.08
N SER A 26 -12.71 38.69 -20.20
CA SER A 26 -12.81 37.93 -21.43
C SER A 26 -13.60 38.70 -22.48
N LYS A 27 -12.97 38.94 -23.65
CA LYS A 27 -13.66 39.54 -24.80
C LYS A 27 -14.50 38.49 -25.52
N GLU A 28 -15.74 38.86 -25.86
CA GLU A 28 -16.57 38.08 -26.78
C GLU A 28 -16.32 38.50 -28.23
N PHE A 29 -16.32 37.52 -29.13
CA PHE A 29 -16.18 37.71 -30.57
C PHE A 29 -17.40 37.14 -31.30
N PRO A 30 -17.66 37.53 -32.56
CA PRO A 30 -18.78 36.97 -33.33
C PRO A 30 -18.69 35.44 -33.50
N PHE A 31 -19.82 34.76 -33.37
CA PHE A 31 -20.00 33.31 -33.59
C PHE A 31 -21.26 33.04 -34.44
N ARG A 32 -21.55 33.91 -35.42
CA ARG A 32 -22.79 33.91 -36.22
C ARG A 32 -22.96 32.60 -36.99
N MET A 33 -21.87 32.00 -37.45
CA MET A 33 -21.90 30.74 -38.20
C MET A 33 -22.46 29.60 -37.35
N ALA A 34 -22.12 29.55 -36.06
CA ALA A 34 -22.62 28.55 -35.13
C ALA A 34 -24.13 28.66 -34.85
N LYS A 35 -24.72 29.85 -35.08
CA LYS A 35 -26.14 30.15 -34.81
C LYS A 35 -27.04 30.03 -36.04
N LYS A 36 -26.50 29.73 -37.21
CA LYS A 36 -27.33 29.47 -38.39
C LYS A 36 -28.26 28.26 -38.14
N PRO A 37 -29.53 28.30 -38.61
CA PRO A 37 -30.47 27.19 -38.41
C PRO A 37 -29.92 25.83 -38.85
N GLU A 38 -29.24 25.78 -40.00
CA GLU A 38 -28.59 24.59 -40.57
C GLU A 38 -27.48 23.98 -39.70
N ASN A 39 -26.89 24.77 -38.79
CA ASN A 39 -25.79 24.35 -37.91
C ASN A 39 -26.24 24.02 -36.49
N SER A 40 -27.48 24.31 -36.14
CA SER A 40 -28.01 24.14 -34.78
C SER A 40 -27.89 22.70 -34.27
N THR A 41 -28.13 21.71 -35.14
CA THR A 41 -28.05 20.27 -34.84
C THR A 41 -26.61 19.75 -34.70
N ARG A 42 -25.61 20.53 -35.14
CA ARG A 42 -24.18 20.21 -35.01
C ARG A 42 -23.58 20.71 -33.68
N ASN A 43 -24.36 21.37 -32.84
CA ASN A 43 -23.95 21.89 -31.54
C ASN A 43 -24.55 21.09 -30.38
N ARG A 44 -23.68 20.60 -29.49
CA ARG A 44 -24.11 19.89 -28.28
C ARG A 44 -24.75 20.83 -27.25
N TYR A 45 -24.21 22.04 -27.13
CA TYR A 45 -24.64 23.06 -26.18
C TYR A 45 -24.99 24.35 -26.90
N ARG A 46 -26.08 24.99 -26.49
CA ARG A 46 -26.56 26.22 -27.12
C ARG A 46 -25.67 27.42 -26.81
N ASP A 47 -24.99 27.39 -25.67
CA ASP A 47 -24.18 28.47 -25.10
C ASP A 47 -22.66 28.30 -25.35
N VAL A 48 -22.24 27.21 -26.00
CA VAL A 48 -20.82 26.96 -26.30
C VAL A 48 -20.60 26.90 -27.81
N SER A 49 -20.21 28.02 -28.40
CA SER A 49 -20.03 28.19 -29.85
C SER A 49 -18.57 28.51 -30.21
N PRO A 50 -18.05 28.03 -31.35
CA PRO A 50 -16.77 28.52 -31.86
C PRO A 50 -16.94 29.95 -32.40
N TYR A 51 -15.92 30.80 -32.20
CA TYR A 51 -15.91 32.11 -32.84
C TYR A 51 -15.66 31.99 -34.35
N ASP A 52 -16.26 32.89 -35.12
CA ASP A 52 -16.25 32.83 -36.60
C ASP A 52 -14.83 32.92 -37.18
N HIS A 53 -13.93 33.65 -36.50
CA HIS A 53 -12.56 33.88 -36.94
C HIS A 53 -11.61 32.72 -36.61
N SER A 54 -11.92 31.91 -35.60
CA SER A 54 -11.07 30.82 -35.10
C SER A 54 -11.67 29.43 -35.37
N ARG A 55 -12.92 29.34 -35.83
CA ARG A 55 -13.57 28.05 -36.11
C ARG A 55 -12.78 27.26 -37.14
N VAL A 56 -12.70 25.95 -36.93
CA VAL A 56 -12.22 25.03 -37.97
C VAL A 56 -13.29 24.94 -39.05
N ARG A 57 -12.88 25.01 -40.32
CA ARG A 57 -13.78 24.88 -41.48
C ARG A 57 -13.49 23.56 -42.17
N LEU A 58 -14.55 22.82 -42.48
CA LEU A 58 -14.48 21.61 -43.27
C LEU A 58 -14.47 21.97 -44.75
N HIS A 59 -13.57 21.37 -45.54
CA HIS A 59 -13.39 21.69 -46.95
C HIS A 59 -14.14 20.75 -47.90
N ARG A 60 -14.60 19.60 -47.41
CA ARG A 60 -15.43 18.65 -48.17
C ARG A 60 -16.86 18.60 -47.62
N GLY A 61 -17.83 18.46 -48.51
CA GLY A 61 -19.26 18.39 -48.19
C GLY A 61 -20.00 19.73 -48.29
N ASP A 62 -21.33 19.68 -48.13
CA ASP A 62 -22.22 20.83 -48.39
C ASP A 62 -22.25 21.87 -47.25
N ASN A 63 -21.63 21.56 -46.11
CA ASN A 63 -21.63 22.43 -44.94
C ASN A 63 -20.27 22.42 -44.24
N ASP A 64 -19.60 23.58 -44.25
CA ASP A 64 -18.24 23.80 -43.73
C ASP A 64 -18.14 23.84 -42.19
N TYR A 65 -19.26 23.67 -41.47
CA TYR A 65 -19.33 23.90 -40.03
C TYR A 65 -19.11 22.64 -39.18
N ILE A 66 -18.19 22.75 -38.23
CA ILE A 66 -18.05 21.86 -37.07
C ILE A 66 -17.80 22.69 -35.80
N ASN A 67 -18.30 22.26 -34.64
CA ASN A 67 -18.07 22.98 -33.39
C ASN A 67 -16.66 22.72 -32.85
N ALA A 68 -15.67 23.39 -33.45
CA ALA A 68 -14.27 23.30 -33.10
C ALA A 68 -13.58 24.65 -33.34
N SER A 69 -12.61 25.01 -32.52
CA SER A 69 -11.79 26.22 -32.70
C SER A 69 -10.31 25.87 -32.71
N LEU A 70 -9.57 26.46 -33.64
CA LEU A 70 -8.12 26.48 -33.63
C LEU A 70 -7.65 27.50 -32.59
N VAL A 71 -6.89 27.04 -31.60
CA VAL A 71 -6.35 27.83 -30.50
C VAL A 71 -4.82 27.80 -30.57
N PRO A 72 -4.18 28.82 -31.17
CA PRO A 72 -2.73 28.95 -31.15
C PRO A 72 -2.24 29.52 -29.81
N VAL A 73 -1.12 29.01 -29.33
CA VAL A 73 -0.33 29.60 -28.25
C VAL A 73 1.10 29.75 -28.78
N ALA A 74 1.30 30.83 -29.53
CA ALA A 74 2.50 31.05 -30.35
C ALA A 74 3.78 31.02 -29.52
N ASP A 75 3.77 31.64 -28.35
CA ASP A 75 4.92 31.72 -27.44
C ASP A 75 5.36 30.34 -26.93
N ALA A 76 4.42 29.39 -26.81
CA ALA A 76 4.70 28.00 -26.44
C ALA A 76 5.01 27.10 -27.65
N GLY A 77 4.93 27.64 -28.88
CA GLY A 77 5.00 26.84 -30.10
C GLY A 77 3.87 25.80 -30.20
N ARG A 78 2.73 26.03 -29.54
CA ARG A 78 1.61 25.08 -29.47
C ARG A 78 0.42 25.53 -30.32
N ARG A 79 -0.28 24.54 -30.89
CA ARG A 79 -1.54 24.72 -31.61
C ARG A 79 -2.49 23.58 -31.26
N TYR A 80 -3.70 23.93 -30.81
CA TYR A 80 -4.72 22.95 -30.46
C TYR A 80 -5.98 23.16 -31.29
N ILE A 81 -6.71 22.09 -31.54
CA ILE A 81 -8.13 22.17 -31.91
C ILE A 81 -8.95 21.81 -30.68
N LEU A 82 -9.65 22.78 -30.10
CA LEU A 82 -10.55 22.56 -28.98
C LEU A 82 -11.99 22.39 -29.50
N THR A 83 -12.59 21.23 -29.25
CA THR A 83 -13.89 20.86 -29.82
C THR A 83 -14.79 20.16 -28.81
N GLN A 84 -16.10 20.19 -29.04
CA GLN A 84 -17.07 19.42 -28.25
C GLN A 84 -16.89 17.91 -28.49
N GLY A 85 -17.38 17.08 -27.57
CA GLY A 85 -17.46 15.64 -27.80
C GLY A 85 -18.41 15.33 -28.95
N PRO A 86 -17.98 14.55 -29.97
CA PRO A 86 -18.79 14.24 -31.15
C PRO A 86 -20.22 13.82 -30.81
N LEU A 87 -21.17 14.29 -31.62
CA LEU A 87 -22.55 13.83 -31.63
C LEU A 87 -22.65 12.65 -32.60
N PRO A 88 -23.66 11.76 -32.46
CA PRO A 88 -23.83 10.64 -33.39
C PRO A 88 -23.82 11.06 -34.86
N GLY A 89 -24.48 12.18 -35.20
CA GLY A 89 -24.52 12.73 -36.56
C GLY A 89 -23.29 13.54 -36.99
N THR A 90 -22.27 13.68 -36.15
CA THR A 90 -21.07 14.46 -36.46
C THR A 90 -19.77 13.67 -36.32
N CYS A 91 -19.82 12.36 -36.07
CA CYS A 91 -18.61 11.53 -35.96
C CYS A 91 -17.80 11.50 -37.26
N GLY A 92 -18.45 11.35 -38.42
CA GLY A 92 -17.78 11.40 -39.72
C GLY A 92 -17.09 12.74 -39.99
N HIS A 93 -17.78 13.84 -39.68
CA HIS A 93 -17.24 15.21 -39.78
C HIS A 93 -16.07 15.46 -38.81
N PHE A 94 -16.07 14.83 -37.63
CA PHE A 94 -14.96 14.89 -36.69
C PHE A 94 -13.70 14.21 -37.25
N TRP A 95 -13.84 13.05 -37.88
CA TRP A 95 -12.72 12.39 -38.56
C TRP A 95 -12.23 13.14 -39.80
N GLN A 96 -13.14 13.75 -40.54
CA GLN A 96 -12.80 14.67 -41.63
C GLN A 96 -11.94 15.83 -41.12
N MET A 97 -12.31 16.44 -39.99
CA MET A 97 -11.52 17.50 -39.36
C MET A 97 -10.13 17.00 -38.97
N VAL A 98 -10.03 15.85 -38.31
CA VAL A 98 -8.74 15.22 -37.93
C VAL A 98 -7.86 15.01 -39.17
N TRP A 99 -8.45 14.55 -40.27
CA TRP A 99 -7.75 14.29 -41.52
C TRP A 99 -7.25 15.58 -42.22
N GLU A 100 -8.15 16.55 -42.42
CA GLU A 100 -7.88 17.81 -43.12
C GLU A 100 -6.89 18.70 -42.36
N GLN A 101 -6.88 18.61 -41.03
CA GLN A 101 -5.97 19.36 -40.17
C GLN A 101 -4.66 18.64 -39.90
N GLU A 102 -4.45 17.45 -40.49
CA GLU A 102 -3.25 16.62 -40.29
C GLU A 102 -2.94 16.34 -38.82
N SER A 103 -3.99 16.21 -38.01
CA SER A 103 -3.88 15.99 -36.58
C SER A 103 -3.36 14.58 -36.30
N ARG A 104 -2.22 14.48 -35.60
CA ARG A 104 -1.64 13.18 -35.23
C ARG A 104 -2.25 12.57 -33.97
N ALA A 105 -2.79 13.40 -33.09
CA ALA A 105 -3.33 12.95 -31.80
C ALA A 105 -4.70 13.55 -31.49
N ILE A 106 -5.50 12.73 -30.81
CA ILE A 106 -6.78 13.10 -30.22
C ILE A 106 -6.70 12.86 -28.72
N ILE A 107 -6.98 13.89 -27.92
CA ILE A 107 -6.96 13.90 -26.46
C ILE A 107 -8.42 14.02 -25.99
N MET A 108 -9.00 12.90 -25.56
CA MET A 108 -10.35 12.79 -25.03
C MET A 108 -10.33 12.78 -23.50
N LEU A 109 -10.97 13.77 -22.88
CA LEU A 109 -10.90 14.03 -21.43
C LEU A 109 -12.20 13.71 -20.68
N ASN A 110 -13.08 12.89 -21.26
CA ASN A 110 -14.36 12.49 -20.67
C ASN A 110 -14.72 11.05 -21.04
N ARG A 111 -15.60 10.42 -20.25
CA ARG A 111 -16.24 9.16 -20.66
C ARG A 111 -17.36 9.45 -21.64
N THR A 112 -17.72 8.47 -22.48
CA THR A 112 -18.84 8.59 -23.43
C THR A 112 -20.16 8.85 -22.69
N VAL A 113 -20.33 8.20 -21.54
CA VAL A 113 -21.45 8.41 -20.60
C VAL A 113 -20.91 8.74 -19.21
N GLU A 114 -21.43 9.79 -18.60
CA GLU A 114 -21.13 10.19 -17.22
C GLU A 114 -22.44 10.52 -16.51
N LYS A 115 -22.65 9.98 -15.29
CA LYS A 115 -23.89 10.15 -14.49
C LYS A 115 -25.17 9.92 -15.31
N GLY A 116 -25.18 8.89 -16.16
CA GLY A 116 -26.32 8.52 -17.01
C GLY A 116 -26.55 9.43 -18.23
N SER A 117 -25.74 10.47 -18.43
CA SER A 117 -25.87 11.40 -19.56
C SER A 117 -24.79 11.15 -20.62
N VAL A 118 -25.17 11.14 -21.90
CA VAL A 118 -24.22 10.99 -23.02
C VAL A 118 -23.42 12.28 -23.19
N LYS A 119 -22.12 12.23 -22.89
CA LYS A 119 -21.17 13.35 -23.03
C LYS A 119 -20.43 13.33 -24.37
N CYS A 120 -20.29 12.16 -24.99
CA CYS A 120 -19.61 11.97 -26.28
C CYS A 120 -20.11 10.70 -26.94
N ALA A 121 -20.43 10.75 -28.24
CA ALA A 121 -20.64 9.53 -29.02
C ALA A 121 -19.30 8.78 -29.15
N GLN A 122 -19.35 7.45 -29.14
CA GLN A 122 -18.17 6.67 -29.47
C GLN A 122 -17.92 6.79 -30.98
N TYR A 123 -16.72 7.24 -31.36
CA TYR A 123 -16.32 7.46 -32.75
C TYR A 123 -15.14 6.57 -33.18
N TRP A 124 -14.79 5.57 -32.36
CA TRP A 124 -13.75 4.58 -32.62
C TRP A 124 -14.29 3.15 -32.39
N PRO A 125 -13.73 2.12 -33.04
CA PRO A 125 -14.22 0.74 -32.90
C PRO A 125 -14.09 0.20 -31.47
N ALA A 126 -15.02 -0.67 -31.05
CA ALA A 126 -15.05 -1.24 -29.70
C ALA A 126 -14.04 -2.40 -29.50
N GLY A 127 -13.51 -2.97 -30.58
CA GLY A 127 -12.53 -4.06 -30.53
C GLY A 127 -11.72 -4.18 -31.83
N ARG A 128 -10.68 -5.03 -31.82
CA ARG A 128 -9.72 -5.20 -32.94
C ARG A 128 -10.36 -5.77 -34.21
N ASP A 129 -11.41 -6.58 -34.07
CA ASP A 129 -12.11 -7.22 -35.20
C ASP A 129 -13.28 -6.39 -35.75
N SER A 130 -13.40 -5.13 -35.31
CA SER A 130 -14.45 -4.20 -35.73
C SER A 130 -13.86 -2.97 -36.41
N ASP A 131 -14.49 -2.53 -37.50
CA ASP A 131 -14.24 -1.24 -38.13
C ASP A 131 -15.44 -0.30 -37.92
N MET A 132 -15.19 1.01 -38.02
CA MET A 132 -16.25 2.02 -38.05
C MET A 132 -16.17 2.78 -39.37
N CYS A 133 -17.21 2.64 -40.19
CA CYS A 133 -17.31 3.33 -41.47
C CYS A 133 -18.27 4.53 -41.36
N PHE A 134 -17.80 5.70 -41.78
CA PHE A 134 -18.52 6.95 -41.87
C PHE A 134 -18.74 7.29 -43.34
N MET A 135 -19.80 6.71 -43.93
CA MET A 135 -20.09 6.82 -45.37
C MET A 135 -20.43 8.24 -45.80
N ASP A 136 -20.96 9.06 -44.88
CA ASP A 136 -21.29 10.47 -45.10
C ASP A 136 -20.06 11.33 -45.39
N THR A 137 -18.89 10.95 -44.88
CA THR A 137 -17.63 11.68 -45.09
C THR A 137 -16.52 10.86 -45.76
N GLY A 138 -16.76 9.57 -46.03
CA GLY A 138 -15.81 8.69 -46.73
C GLY A 138 -14.61 8.29 -45.89
N PHE A 139 -14.82 8.02 -44.59
CA PHE A 139 -13.76 7.60 -43.67
C PHE A 139 -14.04 6.24 -43.05
N ARG A 140 -13.00 5.43 -42.88
CA ARG A 140 -13.01 4.19 -42.13
C ARG A 140 -11.97 4.25 -41.02
N VAL A 141 -12.33 3.78 -39.83
CA VAL A 141 -11.44 3.73 -38.67
C VAL A 141 -11.30 2.29 -38.19
N THR A 142 -10.07 1.84 -38.03
CA THR A 142 -9.74 0.51 -37.47
C THR A 142 -8.82 0.64 -36.26
N LEU A 143 -8.96 -0.27 -35.30
CA LEU A 143 -8.14 -0.31 -34.09
C LEU A 143 -6.88 -1.16 -34.32
N ALA A 144 -5.70 -0.53 -34.39
CA ALA A 144 -4.44 -1.23 -34.55
C ALA A 144 -3.92 -1.80 -33.21
N SER A 145 -3.95 -0.98 -32.15
CA SER A 145 -3.58 -1.42 -30.79
C SER A 145 -4.29 -0.59 -29.73
N GLU A 146 -4.47 -1.19 -28.55
CA GLU A 146 -5.01 -0.54 -27.37
C GLU A 146 -4.13 -0.89 -26.17
N GLU A 147 -3.74 0.13 -25.41
CA GLU A 147 -2.99 0.06 -24.16
C GLU A 147 -3.82 0.75 -23.08
N GLN A 148 -4.19 0.02 -22.03
CA GLN A 148 -5.00 0.55 -20.95
C GLN A 148 -4.15 0.75 -19.69
N THR A 149 -4.20 1.97 -19.15
CA THR A 149 -3.63 2.31 -17.84
C THR A 149 -4.76 2.60 -16.85
N ALA A 150 -4.41 2.83 -15.59
CA ALA A 150 -5.40 3.15 -14.55
C ALA A 150 -6.11 4.50 -14.76
N SER A 151 -5.45 5.49 -15.39
CA SER A 151 -6.00 6.84 -15.55
C SER A 151 -6.39 7.19 -16.99
N TYR A 152 -5.83 6.52 -17.99
CA TYR A 152 -6.17 6.70 -19.41
C TYR A 152 -6.02 5.43 -20.26
N THR A 153 -6.61 5.43 -21.44
CA THR A 153 -6.39 4.43 -22.49
C THR A 153 -5.71 5.10 -23.69
N LEU A 154 -4.65 4.49 -24.22
CA LEU A 154 -4.01 4.90 -25.47
C LEU A 154 -4.38 3.92 -26.57
N ARG A 155 -5.01 4.40 -27.64
CA ARG A 155 -5.27 3.61 -28.85
C ARG A 155 -4.42 4.11 -30.00
N LYS A 156 -3.93 3.19 -30.82
CA LYS A 156 -3.45 3.49 -32.17
C LYS A 156 -4.57 3.14 -33.13
N LEU A 157 -5.05 4.13 -33.84
CA LEU A 157 -6.16 4.00 -34.79
C LEU A 157 -5.62 4.24 -36.20
N ASP A 158 -5.98 3.37 -37.13
CA ASP A 158 -5.75 3.63 -38.55
C ASP A 158 -6.98 4.34 -39.11
N LEU A 159 -6.80 5.59 -39.51
CA LEU A 159 -7.80 6.39 -40.20
C LEU A 159 -7.56 6.27 -41.70
N GLU A 160 -8.53 5.73 -42.42
CA GLU A 160 -8.49 5.55 -43.86
C GLU A 160 -9.47 6.49 -44.57
N ASN A 161 -8.99 7.21 -45.56
CA ASN A 161 -9.84 7.93 -46.50
C ASN A 161 -10.24 6.97 -47.63
N THR A 162 -11.49 6.50 -47.63
CA THR A 162 -11.93 5.47 -48.58
C THR A 162 -12.01 5.96 -50.02
N THR A 163 -12.07 7.29 -50.23
CA THR A 163 -12.09 7.89 -51.57
C THR A 163 -10.69 8.06 -52.15
N LEU A 164 -9.70 8.37 -51.31
CA LEU A 164 -8.30 8.54 -51.72
C LEU A 164 -7.46 7.26 -51.59
N ASN A 165 -7.98 6.26 -50.85
CA ASN A 165 -7.28 5.03 -50.50
C ASN A 165 -5.94 5.29 -49.75
N GLU A 166 -5.92 6.34 -48.93
CA GLU A 166 -4.78 6.71 -48.07
C GLU A 166 -5.08 6.40 -46.61
N LYS A 167 -4.06 6.03 -45.84
CA LYS A 167 -4.15 5.73 -44.40
C LYS A 167 -3.22 6.61 -43.58
N LYS A 168 -3.69 7.02 -42.40
CA LYS A 168 -2.92 7.74 -41.39
C LYS A 168 -3.08 7.07 -40.03
N GLU A 169 -1.97 6.89 -39.32
CA GLU A 169 -1.99 6.46 -37.92
C GLU A 169 -2.33 7.64 -37.02
N ILE A 170 -3.32 7.46 -36.13
CA ILE A 170 -3.79 8.44 -35.16
C ILE A 170 -3.63 7.89 -33.75
N LEU A 171 -3.00 8.68 -32.87
CA LEU A 171 -2.92 8.38 -31.44
C LEU A 171 -4.15 8.92 -30.73
N HIS A 172 -4.96 8.05 -30.15
CA HIS A 172 -6.15 8.42 -29.38
C HIS A 172 -5.88 8.21 -27.89
N PHE A 173 -5.65 9.33 -27.20
CA PHE A 173 -5.44 9.40 -25.76
C PHE A 173 -6.76 9.65 -25.05
N HIS A 174 -7.24 8.70 -24.26
CA HIS A 174 -8.53 8.77 -23.58
C HIS A 174 -8.36 8.76 -22.06
N TYR A 175 -8.36 9.95 -21.44
CA TYR A 175 -8.27 10.14 -20.00
C TYR A 175 -9.63 9.92 -19.32
N THR A 176 -9.73 8.88 -18.49
CA THR A 176 -10.99 8.41 -17.88
C THR A 176 -11.10 8.66 -16.38
N ALA A 177 -10.03 9.19 -15.77
CA ALA A 177 -9.94 9.49 -14.34
C ALA A 177 -10.44 10.89 -13.95
N TRP A 178 -10.86 11.74 -14.90
CA TRP A 178 -11.44 13.05 -14.58
C TRP A 178 -12.91 12.90 -14.12
N PRO A 179 -13.29 13.36 -12.90
CA PRO A 179 -14.67 13.23 -12.40
C PRO A 179 -15.68 14.11 -13.15
N ASP A 180 -16.94 13.66 -13.24
CA ASP A 180 -18.05 14.46 -13.78
C ASP A 180 -18.47 15.54 -12.78
N PHE A 181 -18.34 16.81 -13.19
CA PHE A 181 -18.46 18.01 -12.35
C PHE A 181 -17.44 18.06 -11.20
N GLY A 182 -16.19 18.38 -11.51
CA GLY A 182 -15.12 18.56 -10.54
C GLY A 182 -13.73 18.58 -11.18
N VAL A 183 -12.71 18.46 -10.35
CA VAL A 183 -11.31 18.30 -10.73
C VAL A 183 -10.73 17.06 -10.04
N PRO A 184 -9.68 16.43 -10.57
CA PRO A 184 -8.95 15.39 -9.86
C PRO A 184 -8.46 15.87 -8.47
N GLU A 185 -8.44 14.99 -7.48
CA GLU A 185 -7.99 15.31 -6.10
C GLU A 185 -6.52 15.75 -6.05
N SER A 186 -5.69 15.25 -6.97
CA SER A 186 -4.29 15.62 -7.12
C SER A 186 -3.91 15.78 -8.60
N PRO A 187 -3.00 16.70 -8.96
CA PRO A 187 -2.50 16.84 -10.33
C PRO A 187 -1.71 15.64 -10.87
N ALA A 188 -1.23 14.72 -10.01
CA ALA A 188 -0.27 13.70 -10.40
C ALA A 188 -0.72 12.81 -11.58
N ALA A 189 -1.92 12.25 -11.53
CA ALA A 189 -2.44 11.40 -12.61
C ALA A 189 -2.67 12.17 -13.92
N PHE A 190 -3.07 13.44 -13.81
CA PHE A 190 -3.25 14.33 -14.94
C PHE A 190 -1.91 14.73 -15.58
N LEU A 191 -0.89 15.03 -14.77
CA LEU A 191 0.45 15.36 -15.24
C LEU A 191 1.14 14.17 -15.89
N CYS A 192 1.01 12.97 -15.31
CA CYS A 192 1.50 11.73 -15.94
C CYS A 192 0.86 11.51 -17.32
N PHE A 193 -0.46 11.70 -17.41
CA PHE A 193 -1.16 11.65 -18.71
C PHE A 193 -0.66 12.72 -19.67
N LEU A 194 -0.52 13.97 -19.22
CA LEU A 194 -0.04 15.08 -20.04
C LEU A 194 1.37 14.81 -20.57
N PHE A 195 2.31 14.40 -19.71
CA PHE A 195 3.68 14.10 -20.12
C PHE A 195 3.73 12.93 -21.11
N ARG A 196 2.88 11.91 -20.95
CA ARG A 196 2.77 10.84 -21.95
C ARG A 196 2.35 11.39 -23.33
N VAL A 197 1.40 12.34 -23.37
CA VAL A 197 1.01 13.00 -24.62
C VAL A 197 2.19 13.79 -25.19
N CYS A 198 2.95 14.52 -24.35
CA CYS A 198 4.13 15.27 -24.77
C CYS A 198 5.25 14.37 -25.34
N GLU A 199 5.57 13.28 -24.64
CA GLU A 199 6.60 12.29 -25.01
C GLU A 199 6.32 11.63 -26.36
N SER A 200 5.05 11.43 -26.72
CA SER A 200 4.67 10.91 -28.04
C SER A 200 5.11 11.81 -29.20
N GLY A 201 5.49 13.06 -28.90
CA GLY A 201 5.90 14.06 -29.87
C GLY A 201 4.74 14.58 -30.74
N SER A 202 3.49 14.20 -30.42
CA SER A 202 2.30 14.56 -31.18
C SER A 202 1.88 16.03 -31.05
N LEU A 203 2.37 16.73 -30.02
CA LEU A 203 2.14 18.16 -29.79
C LEU A 203 3.21 19.07 -30.42
N ARG A 204 4.17 18.51 -31.18
CA ARG A 204 5.25 19.28 -31.83
C ARG A 204 4.75 19.97 -33.10
N ALA A 205 5.31 21.14 -33.43
CA ALA A 205 4.91 21.97 -34.56
C ALA A 205 5.02 21.31 -35.96
N ARG A 206 5.79 20.22 -36.09
CA ARG A 206 5.93 19.43 -37.34
C ARG A 206 4.66 18.66 -37.74
N HIS A 207 3.68 18.57 -36.85
CA HIS A 207 2.40 17.91 -37.07
C HIS A 207 1.28 18.95 -37.07
N GLY A 208 0.13 18.58 -37.62
CA GLY A 208 -1.08 19.37 -37.45
C GLY A 208 -1.48 19.54 -35.99
N PRO A 209 -2.34 20.52 -35.66
CA PRO A 209 -2.77 20.79 -34.29
C PRO A 209 -3.42 19.56 -33.66
N ALA A 210 -3.08 19.25 -32.40
CA ALA A 210 -3.69 18.14 -31.70
C ALA A 210 -5.15 18.46 -31.35
N VAL A 211 -6.05 17.48 -31.52
CA VAL A 211 -7.46 17.64 -31.22
C VAL A 211 -7.68 17.32 -29.74
N VAL A 212 -8.19 18.27 -28.97
CA VAL A 212 -8.48 18.09 -27.54
C VAL A 212 -9.97 18.30 -27.31
N HIS A 213 -10.65 17.33 -26.71
CA HIS A 213 -12.08 17.45 -26.44
C HIS A 213 -12.47 16.89 -25.07
N CYS A 214 -13.55 17.45 -24.54
CA CYS A 214 -14.30 16.92 -23.41
C CYS A 214 -15.77 16.86 -23.83
N SER A 215 -16.73 17.08 -22.93
CA SER A 215 -18.13 17.22 -23.34
C SER A 215 -18.36 18.49 -24.17
N ALA A 216 -18.08 19.67 -23.60
CA ALA A 216 -18.29 20.97 -24.25
C ALA A 216 -17.05 21.51 -25.01
N GLY A 217 -15.88 20.93 -24.76
CA GLY A 217 -14.62 21.38 -25.36
C GLY A 217 -14.02 22.65 -24.76
N ILE A 218 -14.42 23.03 -23.52
CA ILE A 218 -13.98 24.29 -22.91
C ILE A 218 -13.49 24.15 -21.45
N GLY A 219 -14.10 23.30 -20.60
CA GLY A 219 -13.65 23.07 -19.23
C GLY A 219 -12.34 22.28 -19.16
N ARG A 220 -12.44 20.94 -19.12
CA ARG A 220 -11.28 20.02 -19.04
C ARG A 220 -10.28 20.24 -20.20
N SER A 221 -10.79 20.47 -21.41
CA SER A 221 -9.96 20.76 -22.60
C SER A 221 -9.18 22.06 -22.47
N GLY A 222 -9.79 23.09 -21.89
CA GLY A 222 -9.12 24.35 -21.60
C GLY A 222 -8.02 24.18 -20.55
N THR A 223 -8.29 23.42 -19.48
CA THR A 223 -7.28 23.09 -18.46
C THR A 223 -6.10 22.33 -19.05
N PHE A 224 -6.33 21.30 -19.88
CA PHE A 224 -5.25 20.55 -20.53
C PHE A 224 -4.34 21.47 -21.36
N ALA A 225 -4.93 22.25 -22.26
CA ALA A 225 -4.18 23.11 -23.15
C ALA A 225 -3.47 24.26 -22.42
N LEU A 226 -4.08 24.81 -21.36
CA LEU A 226 -3.44 25.84 -20.52
C LEU A 226 -2.22 25.26 -19.78
N VAL A 227 -2.38 24.13 -19.10
CA VAL A 227 -1.29 23.54 -18.30
C VAL A 227 -0.12 23.14 -19.20
N ASP A 228 -0.36 22.44 -20.32
CA ASP A 228 0.70 22.11 -21.29
C ASP A 228 1.45 23.35 -21.76
N SER A 229 0.71 24.38 -22.20
CA SER A 229 1.32 25.59 -22.75
C SER A 229 2.15 26.33 -21.69
N CYS A 230 1.65 26.44 -20.46
CA CYS A 230 2.37 27.07 -19.36
C CYS A 230 3.65 26.30 -18.98
N LEU A 231 3.62 24.96 -18.97
CA LEU A 231 4.80 24.14 -18.68
C LEU A 231 5.86 24.30 -19.79
N VAL A 232 5.46 24.33 -21.07
CA VAL A 232 6.39 24.59 -22.18
C VAL A 232 6.99 26.00 -22.09
N LEU A 233 6.19 27.01 -21.77
CA LEU A 233 6.70 28.38 -21.58
C LEU A 233 7.74 28.46 -20.44
N MET A 234 7.59 27.64 -19.40
CA MET A 234 8.57 27.53 -18.32
C MET A 234 9.85 26.80 -18.78
N GLU A 235 9.75 25.77 -19.63
CA GLU A 235 10.90 25.05 -20.18
C GLU A 235 11.75 25.91 -21.13
N LEU A 236 11.11 26.83 -21.88
CA LEU A 236 11.78 27.70 -22.85
C LEU A 236 12.59 28.84 -22.22
N GLY A 237 12.73 28.87 -20.89
CA GLY A 237 13.70 29.74 -20.23
C GLY A 237 13.39 31.23 -20.31
N LEU A 238 12.10 31.61 -20.41
CA LEU A 238 11.69 32.96 -20.02
C LEU A 238 12.06 33.12 -18.54
N GLU A 239 13.01 34.02 -18.26
CA GLU A 239 13.62 34.20 -16.94
C GLU A 239 12.56 34.26 -15.82
N GLY A 240 12.92 33.66 -14.68
CA GLY A 240 12.00 33.38 -13.58
C GLY A 240 11.22 34.60 -13.09
N ASP A 241 9.97 34.32 -12.73
CA ASP A 241 8.94 35.17 -12.13
C ASP A 241 7.86 35.82 -13.04
N ASP A 242 7.95 35.82 -14.37
CA ASP A 242 6.99 36.57 -15.25
C ASP A 242 5.84 35.78 -15.93
N LEU A 243 5.69 34.47 -15.71
CA LEU A 243 4.57 33.72 -16.32
C LEU A 243 3.23 34.11 -15.67
N ASP A 244 2.44 34.92 -16.37
CA ASP A 244 1.07 35.26 -16.01
C ASP A 244 0.08 34.23 -16.63
N VAL A 245 -0.30 33.24 -15.81
CA VAL A 245 -1.24 32.17 -16.20
C VAL A 245 -2.60 32.76 -16.61
N ARG A 246 -3.02 33.87 -16.00
CA ARG A 246 -4.29 34.54 -16.36
C ARG A 246 -4.21 35.14 -17.75
N GLN A 247 -3.11 35.77 -18.11
CA GLN A 247 -2.91 36.34 -19.45
C GLN A 247 -2.87 35.26 -20.53
N VAL A 248 -2.19 34.13 -20.27
CA VAL A 248 -2.21 32.98 -21.20
C VAL A 248 -3.65 32.50 -21.40
N LEU A 249 -4.42 32.33 -20.31
CA LEU A 249 -5.83 31.93 -20.40
C LEU A 249 -6.70 32.96 -21.15
N LEU A 250 -6.53 34.26 -20.87
CA LEU A 250 -7.25 35.33 -21.56
C LEU A 250 -6.92 35.38 -23.05
N ALA A 251 -5.66 35.14 -23.43
CA ALA A 251 -5.25 35.02 -24.83
C ALA A 251 -5.91 33.82 -25.52
N MET A 252 -5.92 32.65 -24.89
CA MET A 252 -6.61 31.46 -25.41
C MET A 252 -8.13 31.70 -25.54
N ARG A 253 -8.74 32.43 -24.60
CA ARG A 253 -10.16 32.80 -24.63
C ARG A 253 -10.56 33.73 -25.78
N LYS A 254 -9.60 34.39 -26.46
CA LYS A 254 -9.88 35.12 -27.71
C LYS A 254 -10.27 34.18 -28.85
N HIS A 255 -9.77 32.94 -28.82
CA HIS A 255 -10.01 31.94 -29.86
C HIS A 255 -11.13 30.96 -29.52
N ARG A 256 -11.34 30.64 -28.23
CA ARG A 256 -12.42 29.75 -27.79
C ARG A 256 -13.07 30.31 -26.53
N MET A 257 -14.36 30.58 -26.58
CA MET A 257 -15.09 31.11 -25.42
C MET A 257 -15.04 30.18 -24.21
N GLY A 258 -15.09 30.76 -23.01
CA GLY A 258 -15.40 30.01 -21.79
C GLY A 258 -14.40 28.93 -21.36
N LEU A 259 -13.16 28.96 -21.86
CA LEU A 259 -12.12 28.02 -21.41
C LEU A 259 -11.93 28.11 -19.91
N ILE A 260 -11.91 26.96 -19.21
CA ILE A 260 -12.02 26.85 -17.75
C ILE A 260 -13.37 27.39 -17.27
N GLN A 261 -14.23 26.51 -16.76
CA GLN A 261 -15.64 26.79 -16.48
C GLN A 261 -15.94 26.99 -14.98
N THR A 262 -14.99 26.68 -14.09
CA THR A 262 -15.17 26.81 -12.64
C THR A 262 -13.92 27.34 -11.97
N ALA A 263 -14.08 27.92 -10.77
CA ALA A 263 -12.98 28.32 -9.91
C ALA A 263 -12.07 27.13 -9.55
N ASP A 264 -12.64 25.95 -9.31
CA ASP A 264 -11.87 24.73 -9.02
C ASP A 264 -10.98 24.31 -10.19
N GLN A 265 -11.45 24.44 -11.44
CA GLN A 265 -10.65 24.17 -12.62
C GLN A 265 -9.51 25.18 -12.78
N LEU A 266 -9.74 26.45 -12.44
CA LEU A 266 -8.69 27.47 -12.42
C LEU A 266 -7.64 27.14 -11.37
N ARG A 267 -8.06 26.89 -10.12
CA ARG A 267 -7.19 26.47 -9.02
C ARG A 267 -6.37 25.23 -9.36
N PHE A 268 -7.03 24.21 -9.92
CA PHE A 268 -6.38 22.98 -10.35
C PHE A 268 -5.35 23.22 -11.46
N SER A 269 -5.61 24.15 -12.39
CA SER A 269 -4.65 24.51 -13.43
C SER A 269 -3.35 25.06 -12.83
N PHE A 270 -3.46 26.00 -11.88
CA PHE A 270 -2.28 26.52 -11.17
C PHE A 270 -1.55 25.43 -10.38
N LEU A 271 -2.28 24.59 -9.63
CA LEU A 271 -1.70 23.46 -8.91
C LEU A 271 -0.93 22.52 -9.83
N ALA A 272 -1.52 22.17 -10.98
CA ALA A 272 -0.89 21.29 -11.95
C ALA A 272 0.35 21.94 -12.58
N ILE A 273 0.32 23.23 -12.89
CA ILE A 273 1.48 23.98 -13.40
C ILE A 273 2.60 23.99 -12.36
N ARG A 274 2.28 24.29 -11.08
CA ARG A 274 3.24 24.31 -9.98
C ARG A 274 3.91 22.95 -9.78
N GLU A 275 3.12 21.88 -9.70
CA GLU A 275 3.68 20.53 -9.54
C GLU A 275 4.43 20.06 -10.79
N GLY A 276 3.93 20.35 -11.98
CA GLY A 276 4.61 20.05 -13.25
C GLY A 276 5.96 20.76 -13.36
N ARG A 277 6.05 22.02 -12.93
CA ARG A 277 7.30 22.79 -12.89
C ARG A 277 8.36 22.12 -12.01
N LYS A 278 7.98 21.63 -10.82
CA LYS A 278 8.90 20.92 -9.92
C LYS A 278 9.48 19.68 -10.58
N LEU A 279 8.64 18.94 -11.33
CA LEU A 279 9.05 17.74 -12.06
C LEU A 279 10.01 18.07 -13.21
N ILE A 280 9.76 19.16 -13.95
CA ILE A 280 10.60 19.62 -15.07
C ILE A 280 11.97 20.13 -14.59
N LEU A 281 12.02 20.92 -13.52
CA LEU A 281 13.26 21.56 -13.05
C LEU A 281 14.19 20.64 -12.25
N GLY A 282 13.83 19.38 -11.99
CA GLY A 282 14.63 18.46 -11.19
C GLY A 282 14.91 18.96 -9.76
N LEU A 283 14.09 19.89 -9.25
CA LEU A 283 14.21 20.47 -7.92
C LEU A 283 13.76 19.44 -6.87
N ARG A 284 14.74 18.61 -6.47
CA ARG A 284 14.76 17.91 -5.18
C ARG A 284 14.42 18.89 -4.05
N PRO A 285 13.69 18.48 -2.98
CA PRO A 285 13.61 19.28 -1.76
C PRO A 285 15.05 19.54 -1.26
N LYS A 286 15.46 20.82 -1.23
CA LYS A 286 16.76 21.22 -0.68
C LYS A 286 16.66 21.31 0.84
N GLU A 287 17.59 20.63 1.48
CA GLU A 287 17.99 20.77 2.88
C GLU A 287 18.14 22.25 3.26
N GLN A 288 17.61 22.61 4.42
CA GLN A 288 17.91 23.87 5.09
C GLN A 288 19.38 23.80 5.54
N ASN A 289 20.17 24.80 5.17
CA ASN A 289 21.25 25.25 6.04
C ASN A 289 21.47 26.74 5.92
N GLU A 290 21.45 27.36 7.08
CA GLU A 290 21.67 28.77 7.34
C GLU A 290 23.13 29.17 7.11
N SER A 291 23.26 30.45 6.76
CA SER A 291 24.43 31.32 6.67
C SER A 291 25.75 30.88 7.35
N ILE A 292 26.84 30.92 6.59
CA ILE A 292 28.13 31.47 7.04
C ILE A 292 28.68 32.39 5.94
N GLN A 293 29.03 33.61 6.35
CA GLN A 293 29.59 34.71 5.57
C GLN A 293 31.01 34.38 5.03
N GLY A 294 31.38 34.97 3.88
CA GLY A 294 32.79 35.21 3.56
C GLY A 294 33.18 35.23 2.08
N THR A 295 33.36 36.45 1.56
CA THR A 295 34.36 36.87 0.55
C THR A 295 34.31 36.28 -0.86
N ASP A 296 33.64 37.01 -1.75
CA ASP A 296 34.21 37.75 -2.90
C ASP A 296 35.56 37.27 -3.48
N VAL A 297 35.55 36.67 -4.68
CA VAL A 297 36.53 36.89 -5.77
C VAL A 297 35.85 36.58 -7.11
N GLY A 298 35.76 37.57 -7.98
CA GLY A 298 35.21 37.43 -9.32
C GLY A 298 36.13 36.69 -10.31
N ASN A 299 35.55 36.22 -11.41
CA ASN A 299 36.22 36.29 -12.71
C ASN A 299 35.23 36.21 -13.87
N LYS A 300 35.36 37.19 -14.76
CA LYS A 300 34.73 37.27 -16.08
C LYS A 300 35.37 36.23 -17.00
N VAL A 301 34.57 35.50 -17.77
CA VAL A 301 34.96 35.04 -19.11
C VAL A 301 33.74 35.18 -20.04
N ARG A 302 33.88 36.03 -21.07
CA ARG A 302 33.06 36.01 -22.29
C ARG A 302 33.75 35.07 -23.28
N VAL A 303 32.99 34.25 -23.98
CA VAL A 303 33.34 33.75 -25.33
C VAL A 303 32.04 33.60 -26.12
N ASP A 304 31.87 34.47 -27.12
CA ASP A 304 31.05 34.25 -28.29
C ASP A 304 31.70 33.14 -29.13
N ASP A 305 30.93 32.18 -29.65
CA ASP A 305 31.09 31.67 -31.02
C ASP A 305 29.96 30.68 -31.36
N VAL A 306 29.15 31.07 -32.33
CA VAL A 306 28.06 30.31 -32.95
C VAL A 306 28.66 29.53 -34.12
N ILE A 307 28.53 28.20 -34.12
CA ILE A 307 28.85 27.34 -35.27
C ILE A 307 27.56 26.62 -35.69
N GLU A 308 27.08 26.94 -36.90
CA GLU A 308 26.00 26.23 -37.61
C GLU A 308 26.49 24.86 -38.13
N PRO A 309 25.68 23.79 -38.05
CA PRO A 309 25.98 22.53 -38.73
C PRO A 309 25.41 22.46 -40.16
N SER A 310 26.26 22.05 -41.10
CA SER A 310 25.98 21.83 -42.53
C SER A 310 25.32 20.48 -42.84
N GLU A 311 24.54 20.45 -43.93
CA GLU A 311 23.72 19.32 -44.42
C GLU A 311 24.53 18.16 -45.05
N PRO A 312 24.05 16.90 -44.93
CA PRO A 312 24.59 15.75 -45.67
C PRO A 312 23.97 15.54 -47.08
N PRO A 313 24.71 14.96 -48.05
CA PRO A 313 24.31 14.83 -49.45
C PRO A 313 23.32 13.68 -49.76
N PRO A 314 22.64 13.70 -50.92
CA PRO A 314 21.48 12.85 -51.22
C PRO A 314 21.82 11.44 -51.75
N CYS A 315 20.94 10.47 -51.47
CA CYS A 315 20.96 9.10 -52.00
C CYS A 315 20.14 8.96 -53.31
N PRO A 316 20.58 8.16 -54.30
CA PRO A 316 19.93 8.01 -55.60
C PRO A 316 18.78 6.98 -55.65
N ALA A 317 18.00 7.08 -56.74
CA ALA A 317 16.64 6.60 -56.93
C ALA A 317 16.43 5.10 -57.24
N LYS A 318 15.16 4.69 -57.06
CA LYS A 318 14.53 3.38 -57.28
C LYS A 318 14.58 2.86 -58.73
N ARG A 319 14.63 1.53 -58.89
CA ARG A 319 14.05 0.78 -60.03
C ARG A 319 13.26 -0.42 -59.51
N LEU A 320 12.02 -0.55 -59.98
CA LEU A 320 11.19 -1.77 -59.98
C LEU A 320 11.65 -2.70 -61.13
N PRO A 321 11.34 -4.02 -61.12
CA PRO A 321 10.09 -4.48 -61.73
C PRO A 321 9.42 -5.75 -61.14
N ASP A 322 8.11 -5.80 -61.35
CA ASP A 322 7.23 -6.91 -61.79
C ASP A 322 7.09 -8.25 -61.03
N TYR A 323 5.83 -8.54 -60.70
CA TYR A 323 5.27 -9.84 -60.34
C TYR A 323 4.74 -10.59 -61.59
N PRO A 324 4.61 -11.93 -61.51
CA PRO A 324 3.28 -12.50 -61.78
C PRO A 324 2.85 -13.65 -60.85
N VAL A 325 1.68 -13.46 -60.23
CA VAL A 325 0.47 -14.32 -60.13
C VAL A 325 0.61 -15.85 -60.32
N CYS A 326 0.21 -16.67 -59.31
CA CYS A 326 -1.06 -17.45 -59.24
C CYS A 326 -0.98 -18.77 -58.41
N ARG A 327 -2.05 -19.00 -57.60
CA ARG A 327 -2.72 -20.28 -57.24
C ARG A 327 -2.09 -21.29 -56.25
N MET A 328 -2.83 -21.52 -55.15
CA MET A 328 -3.45 -22.79 -54.64
C MET A 328 -3.57 -22.68 -53.10
N ARG A 329 -4.77 -22.57 -52.51
CA ARG A 329 -5.73 -23.60 -52.06
C ARG A 329 -5.16 -24.76 -51.24
N GLU A 330 -5.67 -24.78 -50.00
CA GLU A 330 -6.18 -25.92 -49.20
C GLU A 330 -5.22 -26.92 -48.53
N GLN A 331 -5.47 -27.05 -47.20
CA GLN A 331 -5.46 -28.29 -46.40
C GLN A 331 -4.13 -29.01 -46.19
N GLU A 332 -3.83 -29.73 -45.12
CA GLU A 332 -4.29 -29.94 -43.73
C GLU A 332 -3.32 -31.04 -43.23
N CYS A 333 -3.24 -31.19 -41.90
CA CYS A 333 -2.90 -32.44 -41.19
C CYS A 333 -1.44 -32.96 -41.09
N HIS A 334 -1.02 -32.97 -39.82
CA HIS A 334 -0.46 -34.12 -39.07
C HIS A 334 0.97 -34.65 -39.32
N ALA A 335 1.80 -34.35 -38.31
CA ALA A 335 2.44 -35.28 -37.38
C ALA A 335 3.03 -36.59 -37.93
N VAL A 336 4.36 -36.74 -37.79
CA VAL A 336 5.02 -38.04 -37.57
C VAL A 336 6.18 -37.87 -36.57
N LYS A 337 6.18 -38.75 -35.56
CA LYS A 337 7.25 -39.03 -34.59
C LYS A 337 8.35 -39.88 -35.24
N SER A 338 9.61 -39.74 -34.81
CA SER A 338 10.49 -40.90 -34.58
C SER A 338 11.82 -40.54 -33.90
N ASN A 339 11.96 -41.08 -32.68
CA ASN A 339 13.09 -41.73 -31.99
C ASN A 339 14.55 -41.67 -32.51
N GLY A 340 15.45 -41.67 -31.51
CA GLY A 340 16.79 -42.29 -31.50
C GLY A 340 17.92 -41.29 -31.70
N GLY A 341 19.01 -41.27 -30.94
CA GLY A 341 19.56 -42.12 -29.89
C GLY A 341 21.01 -41.67 -29.61
N ASP A 342 21.43 -41.83 -28.35
CA ASP A 342 22.78 -41.91 -27.77
C ASP A 342 23.96 -41.00 -28.17
N GLU A 343 24.46 -40.35 -27.10
CA GLU A 343 25.83 -40.27 -26.60
C GLU A 343 27.02 -40.22 -27.60
N GLN A 344 27.79 -39.13 -27.53
CA GLN A 344 29.20 -39.23 -27.13
C GLN A 344 29.81 -37.88 -26.73
N LEU A 345 30.64 -37.97 -25.70
CA LEU A 345 31.37 -36.93 -25.00
C LEU A 345 32.76 -36.74 -25.64
N GLU A 346 33.14 -35.54 -26.09
CA GLU A 346 34.55 -35.16 -26.15
C GLU A 346 34.78 -33.64 -26.18
N ARG A 347 35.77 -33.21 -25.37
CA ARG A 347 36.20 -31.83 -25.10
C ARG A 347 36.88 -31.19 -26.32
N LYS A 348 36.62 -29.90 -26.59
CA LYS A 348 37.57 -28.98 -27.25
C LYS A 348 37.37 -27.52 -26.82
N THR A 349 38.34 -27.05 -26.04
CA THR A 349 39.08 -25.78 -26.12
C THR A 349 38.36 -24.46 -26.40
N LEU A 350 38.59 -23.50 -25.49
CA LEU A 350 38.30 -22.07 -25.62
C LEU A 350 38.79 -21.50 -26.96
N THR A 351 37.92 -20.73 -27.61
CA THR A 351 38.32 -19.59 -28.43
C THR A 351 37.57 -18.36 -27.93
N THR A 352 38.35 -17.36 -27.57
CA THR A 352 37.95 -15.99 -27.26
C THR A 352 37.56 -15.26 -28.54
N GLU A 353 36.72 -14.23 -28.36
CA GLU A 353 36.27 -13.22 -29.33
C GLU A 353 34.93 -13.51 -30.05
N GLY A 354 33.88 -12.91 -29.49
CA GLY A 354 32.54 -12.84 -30.07
C GLY A 354 31.68 -11.87 -29.27
N LEU A 355 31.66 -10.62 -29.74
CA LEU A 355 30.71 -9.52 -29.46
C LEU A 355 29.58 -9.82 -28.46
N VAL A 356 29.63 -9.12 -27.32
CA VAL A 356 28.60 -9.10 -26.28
C VAL A 356 27.29 -8.53 -26.85
N ASN A 357 26.33 -9.41 -27.12
CA ASN A 357 24.91 -9.05 -27.13
C ASN A 357 24.41 -8.97 -25.69
N VAL A 358 23.78 -7.87 -25.34
CA VAL A 358 23.10 -7.67 -24.05
C VAL A 358 21.73 -8.34 -24.17
N ASP A 359 21.67 -9.65 -23.92
CA ASP A 359 20.41 -10.41 -23.92
C ASP A 359 19.81 -10.44 -22.51
N ASP A 360 18.66 -9.76 -22.37
CA ASP A 360 17.73 -9.89 -21.25
C ASP A 360 17.18 -11.33 -21.21
N HIS A 361 17.36 -12.05 -20.10
CA HIS A 361 16.81 -13.39 -19.94
C HIS A 361 15.66 -13.38 -18.91
N GLU A 362 14.45 -13.74 -19.34
CA GLU A 362 13.52 -14.42 -18.43
C GLU A 362 14.26 -15.63 -17.86
N CYS A 363 14.41 -15.70 -16.54
CA CYS A 363 15.07 -16.84 -15.93
C CYS A 363 14.21 -18.08 -16.17
N ARG A 364 14.64 -18.95 -17.10
CA ARG A 364 13.93 -20.19 -17.48
C ARG A 364 13.67 -21.13 -16.29
N ARG A 365 14.30 -20.91 -15.13
CA ARG A 365 14.08 -21.67 -13.88
C ARG A 365 13.01 -21.09 -12.95
N CYS A 366 12.91 -19.76 -12.80
CA CYS A 366 12.02 -19.14 -11.81
C CYS A 366 10.88 -18.29 -12.40
N GLY A 367 10.91 -17.98 -13.71
CA GLY A 367 9.92 -17.14 -14.38
C GLY A 367 9.88 -15.69 -13.92
N GLY A 368 10.81 -15.27 -13.04
CA GLY A 368 10.97 -13.90 -12.58
C GLY A 368 11.87 -13.08 -13.51
N LEU A 369 11.70 -11.76 -13.48
CA LEU A 369 12.54 -10.83 -14.25
C LEU A 369 13.81 -10.53 -13.45
N VAL A 370 14.95 -11.01 -13.93
CA VAL A 370 16.28 -10.71 -13.38
C VAL A 370 17.01 -9.77 -14.33
N VAL A 371 17.39 -8.59 -13.84
CA VAL A 371 18.06 -7.58 -14.65
C VAL A 371 19.43 -7.27 -14.03
N PRO A 372 20.54 -7.43 -14.78
CA PRO A 372 21.85 -6.98 -14.34
C PRO A 372 21.87 -5.47 -14.11
N ARG A 373 22.76 -4.97 -13.22
CA ARG A 373 22.88 -3.53 -12.95
C ARG A 373 23.12 -2.67 -14.20
N ARG A 374 23.82 -3.19 -15.22
CA ARG A 374 24.02 -2.50 -16.52
C ARG A 374 22.76 -2.61 -17.37
N GLY A 375 22.18 -1.48 -17.81
CA GLY A 375 20.97 -1.44 -18.65
C GLY A 375 19.63 -1.31 -17.90
N LEU A 376 19.68 -1.36 -16.56
CA LEU A 376 18.51 -1.41 -15.66
C LEU A 376 17.47 -0.30 -15.89
N GLN A 377 17.89 0.93 -16.18
CA GLN A 377 16.99 2.07 -16.27
C GLN A 377 16.05 2.01 -17.49
N ASN A 378 16.48 1.36 -18.58
CA ASN A 378 15.67 1.16 -19.80
C ASN A 378 14.70 -0.04 -19.66
N VAL A 379 15.08 -1.06 -18.88
CA VAL A 379 14.26 -2.27 -18.68
C VAL A 379 13.16 -2.04 -17.62
N LEU A 380 13.48 -1.32 -16.54
CA LEU A 380 12.49 -1.04 -15.47
C LEU A 380 11.38 -0.09 -15.93
N SER A 381 11.72 0.92 -16.73
CA SER A 381 10.76 1.91 -17.26
C SER A 381 9.77 1.32 -18.29
N SER A 382 10.13 0.20 -18.93
CA SER A 382 9.28 -0.47 -19.92
C SER A 382 8.43 -1.62 -19.34
N ARG A 383 8.75 -2.14 -18.14
CA ARG A 383 8.07 -3.31 -17.56
C ARG A 383 7.36 -3.09 -16.23
N LEU A 384 7.67 -2.03 -15.48
CA LEU A 384 6.94 -1.73 -14.25
C LEU A 384 5.72 -0.84 -14.57
N PRO A 385 4.50 -1.20 -14.10
CA PRO A 385 3.26 -0.52 -14.49
C PRO A 385 3.06 0.86 -13.81
N ASN A 386 4.06 1.33 -13.05
CA ASN A 386 3.97 2.53 -12.23
C ASN A 386 5.32 3.26 -12.23
N LEU A 387 5.32 4.54 -12.64
CA LEU A 387 6.53 5.37 -12.74
C LEU A 387 7.16 5.63 -11.37
N GLU A 388 6.36 5.90 -10.34
CA GLU A 388 6.86 6.10 -8.97
C GLU A 388 7.54 4.83 -8.43
N LEU A 389 7.02 3.66 -8.80
CA LEU A 389 7.66 2.37 -8.50
C LEU A 389 8.99 2.23 -9.25
N ALA A 390 9.03 2.51 -10.56
CA ALA A 390 10.26 2.45 -11.34
C ALA A 390 11.34 3.39 -10.78
N GLU A 391 10.96 4.61 -10.39
CA GLU A 391 11.84 5.59 -9.76
C GLU A 391 12.35 5.14 -8.39
N PHE A 392 11.47 4.58 -7.55
CA PHE A 392 11.84 4.03 -6.25
C PHE A 392 12.88 2.92 -6.40
N VAL A 393 12.62 1.93 -7.28
CA VAL A 393 13.58 0.83 -7.55
C VAL A 393 14.89 1.38 -8.11
N ALA A 394 14.84 2.30 -9.08
CA ALA A 394 16.04 2.86 -9.69
C ALA A 394 16.87 3.70 -8.70
N ALA A 395 16.23 4.51 -7.86
CA ALA A 395 16.90 5.29 -6.82
C ALA A 395 17.55 4.39 -5.77
N SER A 396 16.84 3.38 -5.28
CA SER A 396 17.40 2.41 -4.33
C SER A 396 18.52 1.57 -4.95
N THR A 397 18.44 1.22 -6.24
CA THR A 397 19.54 0.51 -6.92
C THR A 397 20.79 1.38 -7.00
N ARG A 398 20.65 2.68 -7.33
CA ARG A 398 21.80 3.61 -7.35
C ARG A 398 22.44 3.75 -5.98
N LEU A 399 21.63 3.84 -4.93
CA LEU A 399 22.08 3.97 -3.54
C LEU A 399 22.75 2.69 -3.04
N CYS A 400 22.05 1.56 -3.09
CA CYS A 400 22.46 0.32 -2.45
C CYS A 400 23.46 -0.50 -3.27
N ARG A 401 23.61 -0.21 -4.57
CA ARG A 401 24.56 -0.86 -5.50
C ARG A 401 24.45 -2.39 -5.59
N PRO A 402 23.26 -3.01 -5.70
CA PRO A 402 23.14 -4.45 -5.93
C PRO A 402 23.73 -4.88 -7.28
N ASP A 403 24.17 -6.13 -7.37
CA ASP A 403 24.71 -6.72 -8.60
C ASP A 403 23.60 -7.01 -9.63
N SER A 404 22.43 -7.38 -9.14
CA SER A 404 21.24 -7.64 -9.94
C SER A 404 19.97 -7.22 -9.21
N VAL A 405 18.91 -7.00 -9.99
CA VAL A 405 17.56 -6.73 -9.47
C VAL A 405 16.63 -7.85 -9.93
N HIS A 406 15.89 -8.44 -9.00
CA HIS A 406 14.91 -9.49 -9.24
C HIS A 406 13.51 -9.00 -8.89
N VAL A 407 12.61 -8.90 -9.87
CA VAL A 407 11.20 -8.53 -9.61
C VAL A 407 10.41 -9.78 -9.30
N CYS A 408 9.92 -9.89 -8.06
CA CYS A 408 9.22 -11.06 -7.57
C CYS A 408 7.84 -11.21 -8.23
N ASN A 409 7.56 -12.39 -8.77
CA ASN A 409 6.29 -12.72 -9.41
C ASN A 409 5.33 -13.50 -8.47
N GLY A 410 5.81 -14.02 -7.35
CA GLY A 410 5.02 -14.74 -6.34
C GLY A 410 4.71 -16.20 -6.68
N SER A 411 5.21 -16.72 -7.80
CA SER A 411 4.96 -18.08 -8.28
C SER A 411 5.57 -19.15 -7.37
N GLU A 412 5.02 -20.37 -7.43
CA GLU A 412 5.61 -21.52 -6.73
C GLU A 412 7.00 -21.88 -7.26
N SER A 413 7.25 -21.73 -8.58
CA SER A 413 8.58 -21.96 -9.17
C SER A 413 9.63 -20.97 -8.68
N GLU A 414 9.25 -19.71 -8.50
CA GLU A 414 10.11 -18.69 -7.89
C GLU A 414 10.44 -19.06 -6.45
N ASN A 415 9.42 -19.41 -5.65
CA ASN A 415 9.61 -19.82 -4.26
C ASN A 415 10.52 -21.05 -4.13
N ALA A 416 10.28 -22.09 -4.92
CA ALA A 416 11.10 -23.30 -4.93
C ALA A 416 12.56 -23.01 -5.29
N SER A 417 12.79 -22.11 -6.26
CA SER A 417 14.15 -21.69 -6.65
C SER A 417 14.86 -20.94 -5.51
N LEU A 418 14.15 -20.05 -4.80
CA LEU A 418 14.70 -19.31 -3.67
C LEU A 418 15.00 -20.21 -2.46
N LEU A 419 14.13 -21.19 -2.18
CA LEU A 419 14.35 -22.19 -1.13
C LEU A 419 15.59 -23.04 -1.41
N ALA A 420 15.75 -23.51 -2.66
CA ALA A 420 16.94 -24.26 -3.09
C ALA A 420 18.22 -23.42 -2.99
N LEU A 421 18.18 -22.15 -3.42
CA LEU A 421 19.30 -21.21 -3.28
C LEU A 421 19.71 -21.04 -1.81
N MET A 422 18.75 -20.81 -0.91
CA MET A 422 19.02 -20.65 0.52
C MET A 422 19.54 -21.94 1.16
N GLN A 423 19.13 -23.11 0.68
CA GLN A 423 19.68 -24.38 1.11
C GLN A 423 21.14 -24.52 0.70
N GLU A 424 21.47 -24.20 -0.56
CA GLU A 424 22.85 -24.23 -1.08
C GLU A 424 23.77 -23.25 -0.32
N GLN A 425 23.24 -22.09 0.04
CA GLN A 425 23.94 -21.08 0.84
C GLN A 425 24.04 -21.43 2.34
N GLY A 426 23.40 -22.52 2.79
CA GLY A 426 23.39 -22.93 4.20
C GLY A 426 22.50 -22.10 5.12
N VAL A 427 21.65 -21.22 4.57
CA VAL A 427 20.68 -20.40 5.32
C VAL A 427 19.48 -21.23 5.78
N LEU A 428 19.03 -22.16 4.93
CA LEU A 428 17.91 -23.04 5.20
C LEU A 428 18.32 -24.51 5.24
N ARG A 429 17.67 -25.27 6.11
CA ARG A 429 17.76 -26.73 6.17
C ARG A 429 16.39 -27.35 5.90
N PRO A 430 16.29 -28.37 5.02
CA PRO A 430 15.02 -29.06 4.79
C PRO A 430 14.65 -29.96 5.98
N LEU A 431 13.40 -29.89 6.42
CA LEU A 431 12.85 -30.75 7.48
C LEU A 431 12.17 -31.98 6.86
N LYS A 432 12.93 -33.07 6.73
CA LYS A 432 12.53 -34.28 5.96
C LYS A 432 11.31 -35.01 6.52
N LYS A 433 10.94 -34.78 7.78
CA LYS A 433 9.76 -35.39 8.41
C LYS A 433 8.45 -34.77 7.91
N TYR A 434 8.50 -33.59 7.31
CA TYR A 434 7.33 -32.80 6.90
C TYR A 434 7.36 -32.48 5.41
N HIS A 435 6.24 -32.02 4.86
CA HIS A 435 6.14 -31.69 3.44
C HIS A 435 6.51 -30.23 3.17
N ASN A 436 7.62 -30.00 2.45
CA ASN A 436 8.07 -28.64 2.10
C ASN A 436 8.23 -27.70 3.32
N CYS A 437 8.77 -28.22 4.43
CA CYS A 437 9.10 -27.41 5.60
C CYS A 437 10.61 -27.19 5.71
N TRP A 438 10.97 -26.02 6.24
CA TRP A 438 12.36 -25.57 6.29
C TRP A 438 12.68 -24.96 7.64
N LEU A 439 13.95 -25.02 8.02
CA LEU A 439 14.49 -24.46 9.25
C LEU A 439 15.56 -23.40 8.94
N ALA A 440 15.39 -22.20 9.49
CA ALA A 440 16.41 -21.17 9.59
C ALA A 440 16.92 -21.06 11.04
N ARG A 441 18.22 -20.86 11.21
CA ARG A 441 18.85 -20.47 12.49
C ARG A 441 19.51 -19.11 12.30
N THR A 442 19.19 -18.14 13.14
CA THR A 442 19.70 -16.78 13.02
C THR A 442 20.98 -16.58 13.82
N ASP A 443 21.63 -15.42 13.65
CA ASP A 443 22.60 -14.92 14.63
C ASP A 443 21.85 -14.67 15.96
N PRO A 444 22.39 -15.09 17.13
CA PRO A 444 21.77 -14.85 18.44
C PRO A 444 21.53 -13.38 18.79
N ARG A 445 22.21 -12.46 18.11
CA ARG A 445 22.02 -11.00 18.25
C ARG A 445 20.81 -10.48 17.45
N ASP A 446 20.25 -11.29 16.54
CA ASP A 446 19.13 -10.94 15.65
C ASP A 446 17.94 -11.91 15.80
N VAL A 447 17.29 -11.88 16.97
CA VAL A 447 16.27 -12.89 17.40
C VAL A 447 14.91 -12.30 17.80
N ALA A 448 14.80 -10.97 17.84
CA ALA A 448 13.62 -10.27 18.31
C ALA A 448 13.53 -8.84 17.74
N ARG A 449 12.41 -8.17 18.02
CA ARG A 449 12.27 -6.73 17.75
C ARG A 449 13.16 -5.94 18.71
N VAL A 450 13.78 -4.88 18.20
CA VAL A 450 14.62 -3.99 19.00
C VAL A 450 13.90 -2.64 19.14
N GLU A 451 13.06 -2.52 20.18
CA GLU A 451 12.19 -1.35 20.39
C GLU A 451 13.04 -0.08 20.53
N SER A 452 14.18 -0.16 21.20
CA SER A 452 15.15 0.92 21.36
C SER A 452 15.72 1.44 20.04
N ARG A 453 15.70 0.66 18.95
CA ARG A 453 16.18 1.04 17.61
C ARG A 453 15.05 1.22 16.59
N THR A 454 13.81 1.25 17.07
CA THR A 454 12.62 1.43 16.25
C THR A 454 12.11 2.86 16.43
N VAL A 455 12.09 3.65 15.36
CA VAL A 455 11.80 5.10 15.43
C VAL A 455 10.69 5.54 14.48
N LEU A 456 9.99 6.59 14.90
CA LEU A 456 9.10 7.40 14.06
C LEU A 456 9.85 8.69 13.68
N VAL A 457 9.86 9.00 12.40
CA VAL A 457 10.51 10.20 11.86
C VAL A 457 9.42 11.15 11.37
N THR A 458 9.27 12.26 12.07
CA THR A 458 8.27 13.30 11.81
C THR A 458 8.88 14.67 12.02
N ALA A 459 8.34 15.69 11.37
CA ALA A 459 8.81 17.07 11.50
C ALA A 459 8.78 17.59 12.96
N SER A 460 7.77 17.18 13.73
CA SER A 460 7.65 17.47 15.17
C SER A 460 7.65 16.17 15.98
N GLU A 461 8.31 16.18 17.13
CA GLU A 461 8.27 15.06 18.09
C GLU A 461 6.85 14.79 18.57
N GLN A 462 6.05 15.85 18.77
CA GLN A 462 4.68 15.74 19.28
C GLN A 462 3.74 15.01 18.29
N ASP A 463 4.06 14.96 16.99
CA ASP A 463 3.30 14.17 16.02
C ASP A 463 3.53 12.66 16.19
N ALA A 464 4.70 12.27 16.70
CA ALA A 464 5.13 10.89 16.87
C ALA A 464 4.78 10.34 18.26
N VAL A 465 5.05 11.11 19.31
CA VAL A 465 4.88 10.70 20.71
C VAL A 465 4.28 11.84 21.54
N PRO A 466 3.55 11.54 22.63
CA PRO A 466 3.08 12.59 23.54
C PRO A 466 4.21 13.36 24.20
N GLN A 467 3.94 14.60 24.60
CA GLN A 467 4.88 15.34 25.44
C GLN A 467 4.90 14.74 26.86
N THR A 468 5.98 14.05 27.22
CA THR A 468 6.13 13.49 28.57
C THR A 468 6.34 14.58 29.63
N SER A 469 6.19 14.19 30.91
CA SER A 469 6.64 15.03 32.03
C SER A 469 8.15 15.24 32.01
N THR A 470 8.61 16.39 32.52
CA THR A 470 10.03 16.77 32.53
C THR A 470 10.93 15.67 33.10
N GLY A 471 11.93 15.24 32.31
CA GLY A 471 12.90 14.21 32.71
C GLY A 471 12.41 12.76 32.57
N VAL A 472 11.19 12.53 32.09
CA VAL A 472 10.65 11.18 31.88
C VAL A 472 10.79 10.78 30.41
N PRO A 473 11.51 9.70 30.07
CA PRO A 473 11.57 9.21 28.69
C PRO A 473 10.22 8.60 28.28
N SER A 474 9.88 8.77 27.00
CA SER A 474 8.68 8.17 26.43
C SER A 474 8.80 6.65 26.38
N GLN A 475 7.72 5.96 26.79
CA GLN A 475 7.51 4.53 26.64
C GLN A 475 6.55 4.21 25.49
N LEU A 476 6.01 5.25 24.82
CA LEU A 476 4.91 5.17 23.84
C LEU A 476 5.40 5.31 22.39
N GLY A 477 6.70 5.12 22.18
CA GLY A 477 7.36 5.28 20.89
C GLY A 477 8.69 6.01 21.06
N ARG A 478 9.47 6.06 19.98
CA ARG A 478 10.73 6.79 19.94
C ARG A 478 10.72 7.68 18.70
N TRP A 479 10.91 8.97 18.91
CA TRP A 479 11.04 9.92 17.82
C TRP A 479 12.50 10.06 17.40
N MET A 480 12.73 10.33 16.12
CA MET A 480 14.01 10.72 15.55
C MET A 480 13.74 11.88 14.59
N SER A 481 14.55 12.94 14.66
CA SER A 481 14.44 14.08 13.74
C SER A 481 14.74 13.65 12.30
N GLU A 482 14.19 14.38 11.32
CA GLU A 482 14.48 14.11 9.90
C GLU A 482 15.96 14.26 9.57
N SER A 483 16.65 15.22 10.19
CA SER A 483 18.08 15.45 9.97
C SER A 483 18.96 14.35 10.56
N ASP A 484 18.63 13.83 11.74
CA ASP A 484 19.37 12.70 12.33
C ASP A 484 19.06 11.39 11.61
N PHE A 485 17.83 11.23 11.11
CA PHE A 485 17.50 10.11 10.24
C PHE A 485 18.32 10.14 8.94
N GLU A 486 18.44 11.29 8.27
CA GLU A 486 19.20 11.38 7.02
C GLU A 486 20.68 11.05 7.24
N LYS A 487 21.31 11.54 8.32
CA LYS A 487 22.67 11.12 8.70
C LYS A 487 22.75 9.61 8.90
N ALA A 488 21.83 9.05 9.70
CA ALA A 488 21.80 7.62 9.97
C ALA A 488 21.57 6.79 8.69
N PHE A 489 20.81 7.30 7.73
CA PHE A 489 20.54 6.70 6.44
C PHE A 489 21.79 6.68 5.54
N GLN A 490 22.49 7.80 5.44
CA GLN A 490 23.74 7.92 4.67
C GLN A 490 24.89 7.08 5.26
N ASP A 491 24.92 6.89 6.58
CA ASP A 491 25.91 6.03 7.25
C ASP A 491 25.70 4.53 6.99
N ARG A 492 24.56 4.14 6.41
CA ARG A 492 24.11 2.74 6.34
C ARG A 492 23.88 2.23 4.92
N PHE A 493 23.09 2.93 4.12
CA PHE A 493 22.55 2.41 2.86
C PHE A 493 23.47 2.52 1.63
N PRO A 494 24.36 3.52 1.49
CA PRO A 494 25.27 3.58 0.36
C PRO A 494 26.10 2.30 0.21
N GLY A 495 25.91 1.58 -0.90
CA GLY A 495 26.63 0.34 -1.20
C GLY A 495 26.25 -0.89 -0.35
N CYS A 496 25.20 -0.84 0.46
CA CYS A 496 24.89 -1.91 1.41
C CYS A 496 24.51 -3.27 0.79
N MET A 497 24.20 -3.30 -0.51
CA MET A 497 23.82 -4.51 -1.25
C MET A 497 24.87 -4.94 -2.29
N GLU A 498 26.09 -4.40 -2.24
CA GLU A 498 27.15 -4.80 -3.18
C GLU A 498 27.39 -6.31 -3.13
N GLY A 499 27.47 -6.96 -4.30
CA GLY A 499 27.55 -8.42 -4.42
C GLY A 499 26.26 -9.19 -4.15
N ARG A 500 25.14 -8.51 -3.88
CA ARG A 500 23.83 -9.14 -3.58
C ARG A 500 22.78 -8.82 -4.65
N THR A 501 21.73 -9.62 -4.66
CA THR A 501 20.52 -9.36 -5.47
C THR A 501 19.57 -8.49 -4.66
N MET A 502 19.05 -7.41 -5.27
CA MET A 502 17.92 -6.67 -4.73
C MET A 502 16.61 -7.27 -5.26
N TYR A 503 15.82 -7.84 -4.37
CA TYR A 503 14.48 -8.35 -4.67
C TYR A 503 13.45 -7.23 -4.54
N VAL A 504 12.60 -7.08 -5.55
CA VAL A 504 11.45 -6.18 -5.57
C VAL A 504 10.20 -6.99 -5.27
N ILE A 505 9.62 -6.80 -4.08
CA ILE A 505 8.46 -7.53 -3.57
C ILE A 505 7.23 -6.62 -3.63
N PRO A 506 6.40 -6.70 -4.68
CA PRO A 506 5.08 -6.06 -4.71
C PRO A 506 4.11 -6.87 -3.85
N PHE A 507 3.50 -6.25 -2.84
CA PHE A 507 2.56 -6.92 -1.93
C PHE A 507 1.31 -6.10 -1.60
N SER A 508 0.22 -6.82 -1.31
CA SER A 508 -1.04 -6.28 -0.82
C SER A 508 -1.25 -6.68 0.63
N MET A 509 -1.51 -5.69 1.48
CA MET A 509 -2.06 -5.88 2.81
C MET A 509 -3.57 -5.87 2.69
N GLY A 510 -4.19 -7.01 2.96
CA GLY A 510 -5.61 -7.30 2.75
C GLY A 510 -5.92 -7.93 1.39
N PRO A 511 -7.14 -8.47 1.22
CA PRO A 511 -7.59 -9.04 -0.06
C PRO A 511 -7.54 -8.01 -1.18
N LEU A 512 -7.04 -8.37 -2.37
CA LEU A 512 -6.76 -7.43 -3.47
C LEU A 512 -7.94 -6.52 -3.88
N ARG A 513 -9.18 -7.01 -3.70
CA ARG A 513 -10.41 -6.29 -4.05
C ARG A 513 -11.05 -5.55 -2.87
N SER A 514 -10.46 -5.62 -1.68
CA SER A 514 -10.98 -4.92 -0.50
C SER A 514 -10.74 -3.42 -0.62
N PRO A 515 -11.73 -2.57 -0.28
CA PRO A 515 -11.52 -1.12 -0.19
C PRO A 515 -10.57 -0.74 0.96
N LEU A 516 -10.39 -1.63 1.95
CA LEU A 516 -9.43 -1.45 3.03
C LEU A 516 -8.02 -1.91 2.65
N ALA A 517 -7.83 -2.59 1.52
CA ALA A 517 -6.51 -3.03 1.12
C ALA A 517 -5.56 -1.84 0.86
N ARG A 518 -4.29 -2.00 1.23
CA ARG A 518 -3.23 -1.04 0.92
C ARG A 518 -2.05 -1.79 0.33
N PHE A 519 -1.42 -1.17 -0.64
CA PHE A 519 -0.31 -1.77 -1.36
C PHE A 519 1.03 -1.28 -0.81
N GLY A 520 2.03 -2.16 -0.87
CA GLY A 520 3.40 -1.85 -0.53
C GLY A 520 4.35 -2.48 -1.53
N VAL A 521 5.53 -1.89 -1.64
CA VAL A 521 6.64 -2.48 -2.41
C VAL A 521 7.84 -2.53 -1.50
N GLN A 522 8.34 -3.74 -1.26
CA GLN A 522 9.52 -3.97 -0.44
C GLN A 522 10.74 -4.31 -1.29
N LEU A 523 11.80 -3.53 -1.13
CA LEU A 523 13.12 -3.80 -1.66
C LEU A 523 13.96 -4.46 -0.58
N THR A 524 14.57 -5.61 -0.88
CA THR A 524 15.39 -6.34 0.09
C THR A 524 16.52 -7.11 -0.59
N ASP A 525 17.62 -7.32 0.14
CA ASP A 525 18.74 -8.19 -0.25
C ASP A 525 18.68 -9.61 0.36
N SER A 526 17.55 -10.00 0.97
CA SER A 526 17.40 -11.25 1.71
C SER A 526 16.34 -12.16 1.07
N PRO A 527 16.73 -13.33 0.52
CA PRO A 527 15.76 -14.29 -0.02
C PRO A 527 14.85 -14.90 1.07
N TYR A 528 15.30 -14.95 2.33
CA TYR A 528 14.48 -15.38 3.48
C TYR A 528 13.29 -14.44 3.68
N VAL A 529 13.52 -13.12 3.53
CA VAL A 529 12.47 -12.10 3.59
C VAL A 529 11.47 -12.29 2.44
N VAL A 530 11.94 -12.59 1.23
CA VAL A 530 11.06 -12.85 0.07
C VAL A 530 10.13 -14.03 0.34
N ALA A 531 10.68 -15.19 0.77
CA ALA A 531 9.89 -16.39 1.04
C ALA A 531 8.89 -16.20 2.20
N SER A 532 9.30 -15.45 3.23
CA SER A 532 8.43 -15.12 4.36
C SER A 532 7.33 -14.11 3.98
N MET A 533 7.65 -13.06 3.21
CA MET A 533 6.67 -12.08 2.73
C MET A 533 5.66 -12.72 1.77
N ARG A 534 6.08 -13.68 0.94
CA ARG A 534 5.18 -14.50 0.11
C ARG A 534 4.12 -15.22 0.94
N THR A 535 4.50 -15.70 2.11
CA THR A 535 3.60 -16.40 3.04
C THR A 535 2.72 -15.43 3.81
N MET A 536 3.28 -14.32 4.28
CA MET A 536 2.60 -13.37 5.17
C MET A 536 1.74 -12.33 4.46
N THR A 537 1.91 -12.14 3.16
CA THR A 537 1.19 -11.13 2.36
C THR A 537 0.72 -11.73 1.04
N ARG A 538 -0.22 -11.06 0.35
CA ARG A 538 -0.50 -11.42 -1.04
C ARG A 538 0.58 -10.76 -1.89
N MET A 539 1.43 -11.54 -2.54
CA MET A 539 2.65 -11.08 -3.21
C MET A 539 2.65 -11.49 -4.68
N GLY A 540 3.18 -10.62 -5.55
CA GLY A 540 3.54 -10.99 -6.93
C GLY A 540 2.82 -10.19 -8.03
N THR A 541 2.72 -10.79 -9.22
CA THR A 541 2.27 -10.10 -10.44
C THR A 541 0.86 -9.50 -10.33
N ALA A 542 -0.06 -10.23 -9.70
CA ALA A 542 -1.43 -9.73 -9.49
C ALA A 542 -1.47 -8.43 -8.65
N VAL A 543 -0.48 -8.23 -7.77
CA VAL A 543 -0.33 -6.97 -7.03
C VAL A 543 0.22 -5.88 -7.94
N LEU A 544 1.23 -6.16 -8.76
CA LEU A 544 1.76 -5.20 -9.74
C LEU A 544 0.65 -4.66 -10.65
N ASP A 545 -0.21 -5.56 -11.14
CA ASP A 545 -1.34 -5.19 -11.98
C ASP A 545 -2.33 -4.31 -11.21
N ALA A 546 -2.62 -4.67 -9.95
CA ALA A 546 -3.53 -3.90 -9.09
C ALA A 546 -2.96 -2.55 -8.63
N LEU A 547 -1.63 -2.39 -8.66
CA LEU A 547 -0.87 -1.21 -8.24
C LEU A 547 -0.86 -0.09 -9.28
N ALA A 548 -1.19 -0.38 -10.55
CA ALA A 548 -1.20 0.60 -11.62
C ALA A 548 -2.02 1.84 -11.21
N GLY A 549 -1.36 3.01 -11.16
CA GLY A 549 -1.97 4.29 -10.79
C GLY A 549 -2.48 4.44 -9.34
N LYS A 550 -2.12 3.53 -8.43
CA LYS A 550 -2.45 3.61 -7.00
C LYS A 550 -1.22 3.93 -6.14
N PRO A 551 -1.39 4.65 -5.02
CA PRO A 551 -0.30 4.88 -4.09
C PRO A 551 0.11 3.59 -3.38
N PHE A 552 1.37 3.52 -2.98
CA PHE A 552 1.92 2.40 -2.22
C PHE A 552 2.87 2.88 -1.13
N VAL A 553 3.09 2.03 -0.13
CA VAL A 553 4.11 2.27 0.90
C VAL A 553 5.47 1.76 0.41
N LYS A 554 6.45 2.65 0.38
CA LYS A 554 7.83 2.37 -0.04
C LYS A 554 8.56 1.71 1.13
N CYS A 555 8.97 0.47 0.97
CA CYS A 555 9.63 -0.30 2.01
C CYS A 555 11.06 -0.62 1.55
N LEU A 556 12.09 -0.06 2.18
CA LEU A 556 13.49 -0.34 1.88
C LEU A 556 14.11 -1.13 3.04
N HIS A 557 14.68 -2.29 2.73
CA HIS A 557 15.29 -3.18 3.70
C HIS A 557 16.68 -3.64 3.23
N SER A 558 17.66 -3.70 4.13
CA SER A 558 18.93 -4.39 3.91
C SER A 558 19.40 -5.07 5.18
N VAL A 559 19.99 -6.26 5.05
CA VAL A 559 20.67 -6.94 6.17
C VAL A 559 21.98 -6.26 6.58
N GLY A 560 22.49 -5.33 5.77
CA GLY A 560 23.64 -4.49 6.12
C GLY A 560 25.02 -5.15 5.98
N GLN A 561 25.11 -6.25 5.22
CA GLN A 561 26.32 -7.06 5.07
C GLN A 561 26.74 -7.17 3.59
N PRO A 562 27.26 -6.09 2.96
CA PRO A 562 27.72 -6.14 1.57
C PRO A 562 28.86 -7.17 1.38
N LEU A 563 29.04 -7.65 0.14
CA LEU A 563 30.13 -8.56 -0.20
C LEU A 563 31.33 -7.82 -0.84
N PRO A 564 32.57 -8.30 -0.65
CA PRO A 564 32.95 -9.46 0.19
C PRO A 564 32.73 -9.19 1.69
N LEU A 565 32.38 -10.23 2.44
CA LEU A 565 32.14 -10.11 3.87
C LEU A 565 33.41 -9.69 4.62
N THR A 566 33.27 -8.81 5.61
CA THR A 566 34.36 -8.45 6.52
C THR A 566 34.54 -9.46 7.65
N GLU A 567 33.47 -10.16 8.04
CA GLU A 567 33.47 -11.18 9.09
C GLU A 567 32.65 -12.41 8.68
N PRO A 568 32.97 -13.61 9.20
CA PRO A 568 32.16 -14.81 8.97
C PRO A 568 30.73 -14.66 9.52
N LEU A 569 29.74 -15.17 8.79
CA LEU A 569 28.35 -15.19 9.25
C LEU A 569 28.16 -16.26 10.34
N VAL A 570 27.46 -15.89 11.41
CA VAL A 570 26.97 -16.86 12.40
C VAL A 570 25.75 -17.57 11.83
N ASN A 571 25.75 -18.90 11.80
CA ASN A 571 24.66 -19.73 11.26
C ASN A 571 24.25 -19.41 9.81
N GLY A 572 25.17 -18.86 9.00
CA GLY A 572 24.84 -18.42 7.64
C GLY A 572 23.88 -17.22 7.59
N TRP A 573 23.62 -16.57 8.73
CA TRP A 573 22.67 -15.47 8.85
C TRP A 573 23.37 -14.11 8.72
N ALA A 574 22.97 -13.31 7.73
CA ALA A 574 23.47 -11.96 7.55
C ALA A 574 22.66 -10.95 8.38
N CYS A 575 23.34 -10.19 9.23
CA CYS A 575 22.79 -9.08 10.01
C CYS A 575 23.90 -8.10 10.41
N ASP A 576 23.53 -6.88 10.80
CA ASP A 576 24.37 -5.84 11.40
C ASP A 576 23.71 -5.35 12.70
N PRO A 577 23.86 -6.10 13.80
CA PRO A 577 23.24 -5.77 15.09
C PRO A 577 23.68 -4.41 15.62
N GLU A 578 24.93 -4.00 15.37
CA GLU A 578 25.53 -2.77 15.88
C GLU A 578 24.89 -1.55 15.23
N ARG A 579 24.57 -1.59 13.94
CA ARG A 579 23.95 -0.48 13.20
C ARG A 579 22.45 -0.67 12.92
N THR A 580 21.81 -1.71 13.46
CA THR A 580 20.37 -1.95 13.28
C THR A 580 19.53 -0.69 13.53
N LEU A 581 18.61 -0.38 12.61
CA LEU A 581 17.69 0.77 12.68
C LEU A 581 16.40 0.43 11.92
N ILE A 582 15.23 0.67 12.54
CA ILE A 582 13.92 0.47 11.92
C ILE A 582 13.14 1.79 12.00
N ALA A 583 13.13 2.54 10.90
CA ALA A 583 12.54 3.87 10.81
C ALA A 583 11.24 3.88 10.00
N HIS A 584 10.31 4.74 10.43
CA HIS A 584 9.00 4.92 9.80
C HIS A 584 8.79 6.40 9.52
N LEU A 585 8.54 6.74 8.25
CA LEU A 585 8.35 8.12 7.77
C LEU A 585 6.92 8.25 7.25
N PRO A 586 5.92 8.42 8.13
CA PRO A 586 4.50 8.36 7.76
C PRO A 586 4.12 9.41 6.70
N ALA A 587 4.66 10.63 6.78
CA ALA A 587 4.38 11.70 5.82
C ALA A 587 4.86 11.35 4.40
N ARG A 588 5.93 10.56 4.28
CA ARG A 588 6.51 10.11 3.00
C ARG A 588 5.98 8.74 2.55
N ARG A 589 5.15 8.08 3.38
CA ARG A 589 4.73 6.68 3.21
C ARG A 589 5.93 5.75 2.99
N GLU A 590 6.99 5.97 3.76
CA GLU A 590 8.25 5.23 3.67
C GLU A 590 8.53 4.45 4.97
N ILE A 591 9.07 3.25 4.80
CA ILE A 591 9.62 2.40 5.86
C ILE A 591 11.04 2.07 5.45
N VAL A 592 11.99 2.29 6.36
CA VAL A 592 13.41 2.02 6.12
C VAL A 592 13.93 1.16 7.26
N SER A 593 14.44 -0.02 6.92
CA SER A 593 14.96 -0.98 7.90
C SER A 593 16.35 -1.47 7.51
N PHE A 594 17.27 -1.46 8.46
CA PHE A 594 18.66 -1.82 8.24
C PHE A 594 19.15 -2.76 9.34
N GLY A 595 19.97 -3.76 8.98
CA GLY A 595 20.81 -4.53 9.89
C GLY A 595 20.14 -5.74 10.55
N SER A 596 18.85 -5.99 10.34
CA SER A 596 18.14 -7.13 10.95
C SER A 596 17.35 -7.91 9.90
N GLY A 597 17.60 -9.21 9.80
CA GLY A 597 16.83 -10.13 8.95
C GLY A 597 15.61 -10.71 9.67
N TYR A 598 15.44 -10.47 10.97
CA TYR A 598 14.44 -11.14 11.79
C TYR A 598 13.03 -10.52 11.70
N GLY A 599 12.07 -11.35 11.28
CA GLY A 599 10.63 -11.19 11.54
C GLY A 599 10.10 -9.74 11.48
N GLY A 600 9.71 -9.18 12.63
CA GLY A 600 9.08 -7.86 12.69
C GLY A 600 9.95 -6.67 12.27
N ASN A 601 11.27 -6.87 12.10
CA ASN A 601 12.20 -5.84 11.62
C ASN A 601 12.37 -5.91 10.09
N SER A 602 12.18 -7.08 9.47
CA SER A 602 12.47 -7.34 8.06
C SER A 602 11.23 -7.64 7.21
N LEU A 603 10.15 -8.18 7.78
CA LEU A 603 8.85 -8.36 7.13
C LEU A 603 8.07 -7.04 7.22
N LEU A 604 8.41 -6.08 6.36
CA LEU A 604 7.98 -4.69 6.52
C LEU A 604 6.47 -4.50 6.35
N GLY A 605 5.79 -5.42 5.67
CA GLY A 605 4.33 -5.49 5.65
C GLY A 605 3.68 -5.74 7.02
N LYS A 606 4.37 -6.46 7.92
CA LYS A 606 3.80 -6.96 9.18
C LYS A 606 3.60 -5.88 10.24
N LYS A 607 4.63 -5.50 10.99
CA LYS A 607 4.48 -4.52 12.10
C LYS A 607 4.72 -3.09 11.64
N CYS A 608 5.69 -2.88 10.75
CA CYS A 608 6.07 -1.55 10.28
C CYS A 608 4.95 -0.92 9.45
N PHE A 609 4.43 -1.64 8.45
CA PHE A 609 3.30 -1.17 7.67
C PHE A 609 2.00 -1.37 8.43
N ALA A 610 1.58 -2.62 8.69
CA ALA A 610 0.19 -2.87 9.06
C ALA A 610 -0.25 -2.38 10.44
N LEU A 611 0.68 -1.92 11.29
CA LEU A 611 0.37 -1.19 12.51
C LEU A 611 0.87 0.25 12.47
N ARG A 612 2.18 0.51 12.35
CA ARG A 612 2.71 1.89 12.53
C ARG A 612 2.28 2.83 11.40
N ILE A 613 2.64 2.52 10.15
CA ILE A 613 2.23 3.37 9.02
C ILE A 613 0.70 3.34 8.86
N ALA A 614 0.09 2.15 8.99
CA ALA A 614 -1.33 1.97 8.84
C ALA A 614 -2.13 2.73 9.90
N SER A 615 -1.70 2.82 11.16
CA SER A 615 -2.45 3.55 12.19
C SER A 615 -2.49 5.05 11.91
N ARG A 616 -1.41 5.63 11.36
CA ARG A 616 -1.44 7.03 10.91
C ARG A 616 -2.39 7.22 9.72
N ILE A 617 -2.31 6.34 8.72
CA ILE A 617 -3.24 6.37 7.57
C ILE A 617 -4.69 6.22 8.06
N ALA A 618 -4.93 5.33 9.02
CA ALA A 618 -6.21 5.05 9.61
C ALA A 618 -6.78 6.27 10.34
N ARG A 619 -5.94 7.01 11.09
CA ARG A 619 -6.31 8.29 11.67
C ARG A 619 -6.77 9.28 10.59
N ASP A 620 -5.94 9.47 9.57
CA ASP A 620 -6.16 10.50 8.55
C ASP A 620 -7.36 10.19 7.64
N GLU A 621 -7.66 8.91 7.41
CA GLU A 621 -8.75 8.45 6.55
C GLU A 621 -10.00 7.96 7.32
N GLY A 622 -9.97 7.99 8.66
CA GLY A 622 -11.11 7.63 9.49
C GLY A 622 -11.41 6.13 9.55
N TRP A 623 -10.43 5.29 9.86
CA TRP A 623 -10.56 3.87 10.18
C TRP A 623 -9.59 3.49 11.31
N LEU A 624 -9.45 2.20 11.67
CA LEU A 624 -8.60 1.71 12.78
C LEU A 624 -7.64 0.62 12.29
N ALA A 625 -6.37 0.69 12.69
CA ALA A 625 -5.37 -0.35 12.42
C ALA A 625 -4.80 -0.84 13.75
N GLU A 626 -5.16 -2.07 14.13
CA GLU A 626 -5.03 -2.53 15.52
C GLU A 626 -4.30 -3.86 15.63
N HIS A 627 -3.59 -4.03 16.74
CA HIS A 627 -2.92 -5.27 17.11
C HIS A 627 -3.90 -6.29 17.70
N MET A 628 -4.89 -6.67 16.89
CA MET A 628 -6.00 -7.52 17.27
C MET A 628 -6.08 -8.78 16.41
N LEU A 629 -6.40 -9.90 17.04
CA LEU A 629 -6.96 -11.05 16.31
C LEU A 629 -8.40 -10.75 15.87
N ILE A 630 -8.89 -11.52 14.90
CA ILE A 630 -10.31 -11.55 14.50
C ILE A 630 -10.77 -13.00 14.48
N VAL A 631 -11.87 -13.29 15.18
CA VAL A 631 -12.42 -14.64 15.33
C VAL A 631 -13.92 -14.65 15.10
N GLY A 632 -14.42 -15.65 14.37
CA GLY A 632 -15.83 -15.98 14.24
C GLY A 632 -16.23 -17.00 15.31
N VAL A 633 -17.27 -16.69 16.08
CA VAL A 633 -17.82 -17.56 17.13
C VAL A 633 -19.22 -17.96 16.71
N THR A 634 -19.49 -19.26 16.59
CA THR A 634 -20.81 -19.81 16.28
C THR A 634 -21.34 -20.58 17.47
N ASN A 635 -22.55 -20.26 17.91
CA ASN A 635 -23.21 -20.92 19.03
C ASN A 635 -23.94 -22.21 18.58
N PRO A 636 -24.46 -23.04 19.52
CA PRO A 636 -25.12 -24.31 19.19
C PRO A 636 -26.37 -24.22 18.32
N VAL A 637 -27.02 -23.04 18.24
CA VAL A 637 -28.19 -22.81 17.37
C VAL A 637 -27.82 -22.26 15.99
N GLY A 638 -26.52 -22.15 15.68
CA GLY A 638 -26.02 -21.74 14.36
C GLY A 638 -25.90 -20.22 14.16
N ARG A 639 -26.10 -19.40 15.20
CA ARG A 639 -25.86 -17.96 15.14
C ARG A 639 -24.37 -17.68 15.25
N LYS A 640 -23.85 -16.85 14.33
CA LYS A 640 -22.43 -16.47 14.27
C LYS A 640 -22.24 -14.99 14.54
N LYS A 641 -21.19 -14.67 15.30
CA LYS A 641 -20.71 -13.30 15.58
C LYS A 641 -19.21 -13.21 15.40
N TYR A 642 -18.70 -12.02 15.13
CA TYR A 642 -17.25 -11.81 15.05
C TYR A 642 -16.76 -10.92 16.18
N MET A 643 -15.59 -11.29 16.72
CA MET A 643 -14.97 -10.58 17.83
C MET A 643 -13.54 -10.22 17.45
N ALA A 644 -13.09 -9.05 17.87
CA ALA A 644 -11.69 -8.63 17.79
C ALA A 644 -11.06 -8.66 19.19
N ALA A 645 -9.80 -9.09 19.33
CA ALA A 645 -9.15 -9.09 20.64
C ALA A 645 -7.69 -8.62 20.61
N ALA A 646 -7.37 -7.61 21.42
CA ALA A 646 -6.04 -7.04 21.60
C ALA A 646 -5.39 -7.59 22.87
N PHE A 647 -4.39 -8.45 22.69
CA PHE A 647 -3.48 -8.89 23.76
C PHE A 647 -2.03 -8.58 23.38
N PRO A 648 -1.18 -8.19 24.32
CA PRO A 648 0.26 -8.05 24.08
C PRO A 648 0.89 -9.29 23.46
N SER A 649 2.07 -9.11 22.86
CA SER A 649 2.81 -10.21 22.23
C SER A 649 3.01 -11.38 23.22
N ALA A 650 2.79 -12.61 22.74
CA ALA A 650 2.82 -13.84 23.53
C ALA A 650 1.80 -13.92 24.69
N CYS A 651 0.69 -13.16 24.64
CA CYS A 651 -0.40 -13.24 25.63
C CYS A 651 -1.64 -14.01 25.15
N GLY A 652 -1.51 -14.86 24.12
CA GLY A 652 -2.53 -15.85 23.76
C GLY A 652 -3.42 -15.52 22.55
N LYS A 653 -3.08 -14.53 21.72
CA LYS A 653 -3.88 -14.20 20.53
C LYS A 653 -4.04 -15.38 19.57
N THR A 654 -2.95 -15.99 19.12
CA THR A 654 -2.98 -17.17 18.23
C THR A 654 -3.74 -18.35 18.83
N ASN A 655 -3.62 -18.59 20.15
CA ASN A 655 -4.38 -19.63 20.82
C ASN A 655 -5.88 -19.36 20.81
N LEU A 656 -6.32 -18.11 21.04
CA LEU A 656 -7.73 -17.74 21.03
C LEU A 656 -8.30 -17.77 19.60
N ALA A 657 -7.57 -17.23 18.62
CA ALA A 657 -8.01 -17.14 17.23
C ALA A 657 -8.21 -18.52 16.57
N MET A 658 -7.42 -19.51 16.99
CA MET A 658 -7.45 -20.89 16.46
C MET A 658 -7.97 -21.90 17.51
N MET A 659 -8.66 -21.42 18.54
CA MET A 659 -9.10 -22.25 19.66
C MET A 659 -9.96 -23.41 19.19
N THR A 660 -9.70 -24.60 19.74
CA THR A 660 -10.70 -25.69 19.70
C THR A 660 -11.54 -25.56 20.97
N PRO A 661 -12.83 -25.18 20.87
CA PRO A 661 -13.67 -24.95 22.05
C PRO A 661 -13.88 -26.26 22.82
N SER A 662 -13.86 -26.19 24.15
CA SER A 662 -14.22 -27.32 25.01
C SER A 662 -15.75 -27.48 25.14
N LEU A 663 -16.50 -26.39 24.99
CA LEU A 663 -17.96 -26.41 25.04
C LEU A 663 -18.55 -27.11 23.81
N PRO A 664 -19.38 -28.15 23.99
CA PRO A 664 -20.06 -28.82 22.88
C PRO A 664 -20.98 -27.89 22.09
N GLY A 665 -21.03 -28.07 20.77
CA GLY A 665 -21.88 -27.29 19.86
C GLY A 665 -21.37 -25.88 19.54
N TRP A 666 -20.38 -25.36 20.26
CA TRP A 666 -19.71 -24.11 19.92
C TRP A 666 -18.63 -24.36 18.85
N LYS A 667 -18.50 -23.42 17.92
CA LYS A 667 -17.48 -23.44 16.86
C LYS A 667 -16.71 -22.13 16.85
N ILE A 668 -15.39 -22.23 16.68
CA ILE A 668 -14.48 -21.10 16.56
C ILE A 668 -13.78 -21.16 15.21
N GLU A 669 -13.74 -20.03 14.51
CA GLU A 669 -13.15 -19.90 13.18
C GLU A 669 -12.23 -18.67 13.13
N CYS A 670 -11.03 -18.84 12.58
CA CYS A 670 -9.98 -17.82 12.54
C CYS A 670 -10.12 -16.94 11.29
N VAL A 671 -10.24 -15.63 11.46
CA VAL A 671 -10.09 -14.66 10.35
C VAL A 671 -8.65 -14.15 10.30
N GLY A 672 -8.06 -13.85 11.47
CA GLY A 672 -6.66 -13.45 11.62
C GLY A 672 -6.23 -13.52 13.09
N ASP A 673 -4.94 -13.65 13.37
CA ASP A 673 -4.44 -13.87 14.72
C ASP A 673 -3.65 -12.70 15.34
N ASP A 674 -3.37 -11.66 14.58
CA ASP A 674 -2.42 -10.62 15.01
C ASP A 674 -2.80 -9.19 14.62
N ILE A 675 -3.39 -8.95 13.44
CA ILE A 675 -3.70 -7.60 12.95
C ILE A 675 -5.13 -7.50 12.44
N ALA A 676 -5.82 -6.41 12.81
CA ALA A 676 -7.15 -6.07 12.32
C ALA A 676 -7.16 -4.66 11.74
N TRP A 677 -7.65 -4.52 10.52
CA TRP A 677 -8.00 -3.22 9.94
C TRP A 677 -9.51 -3.07 9.91
N MET A 678 -10.03 -2.06 10.60
CA MET A 678 -11.44 -1.92 10.89
C MET A 678 -12.00 -0.57 10.44
N ARG A 679 -13.16 -0.57 9.79
CA ARG A 679 -13.85 0.66 9.35
C ARG A 679 -15.36 0.48 9.46
N PHE A 680 -16.05 1.53 9.90
CA PHE A 680 -17.51 1.57 9.83
C PHE A 680 -17.98 1.60 8.37
N ASP A 681 -18.89 0.69 8.02
CA ASP A 681 -19.58 0.69 6.73
C ASP A 681 -20.74 1.71 6.71
N ASP A 682 -21.42 1.81 5.57
CA ASP A 682 -22.52 2.75 5.36
C ASP A 682 -23.74 2.42 6.24
N GLU A 683 -23.85 1.18 6.73
CA GLU A 683 -24.85 0.72 7.69
C GLU A 683 -24.46 0.96 9.16
N GLY A 684 -23.27 1.53 9.39
CA GLY A 684 -22.74 1.84 10.71
C GLY A 684 -22.18 0.63 11.45
N ARG A 685 -21.95 -0.51 10.78
CA ARG A 685 -21.31 -1.69 11.38
C ARG A 685 -19.81 -1.56 11.26
N LEU A 686 -19.07 -1.84 12.34
CA LEU A 686 -17.61 -1.91 12.27
C LEU A 686 -17.19 -3.17 11.50
N ARG A 687 -16.67 -3.02 10.28
CA ARG A 687 -16.15 -4.11 9.45
C ARG A 687 -14.66 -4.28 9.65
N ALA A 688 -14.19 -5.51 9.81
CA ALA A 688 -12.77 -5.84 9.94
C ALA A 688 -12.27 -6.75 8.81
N ILE A 689 -11.05 -6.50 8.35
CA ILE A 689 -10.28 -7.46 7.55
C ILE A 689 -9.01 -7.85 8.30
N ASN A 690 -8.54 -9.09 8.06
CA ASN A 690 -7.16 -9.46 8.34
C ASN A 690 -6.29 -9.01 7.15
N PRO A 691 -5.34 -8.07 7.33
CA PRO A 691 -4.47 -7.64 6.25
C PRO A 691 -3.40 -8.70 5.89
N GLU A 692 -3.12 -9.67 6.76
CA GLU A 692 -2.11 -10.71 6.56
C GLU A 692 -2.66 -11.93 5.80
N ALA A 693 -1.78 -12.67 5.13
CA ALA A 693 -2.09 -13.90 4.38
C ALA A 693 -1.55 -15.19 5.05
N GLY A 694 -0.85 -15.04 6.17
CA GLY A 694 -0.19 -16.11 6.90
C GLY A 694 -0.13 -15.85 8.40
N PHE A 695 0.35 -16.84 9.14
CA PHE A 695 0.57 -16.76 10.57
C PHE A 695 2.07 -16.76 10.86
N PHE A 696 2.52 -15.80 11.67
CA PHE A 696 3.89 -15.72 12.18
C PHE A 696 3.90 -16.00 13.68
N GLY A 697 3.49 -17.21 14.03
CA GLY A 697 3.19 -17.61 15.41
C GLY A 697 4.43 -17.96 16.23
N VAL A 698 4.33 -17.79 17.55
CA VAL A 698 5.36 -18.23 18.52
C VAL A 698 5.31 -19.75 18.64
N ALA A 699 6.44 -20.43 18.42
CA ALA A 699 6.49 -21.89 18.48
C ALA A 699 6.44 -22.44 19.92
N PRO A 700 7.27 -21.98 20.89
CA PRO A 700 7.29 -22.53 22.24
C PRO A 700 5.93 -22.45 22.93
N GLY A 701 5.53 -23.55 23.58
CA GLY A 701 4.22 -23.72 24.21
C GLY A 701 3.08 -24.15 23.27
N THR A 702 3.31 -24.19 21.95
CA THR A 702 2.33 -24.74 21.00
C THR A 702 2.38 -26.28 21.03
N SER A 703 1.24 -26.92 21.24
CA SER A 703 1.09 -28.38 21.32
C SER A 703 -0.31 -28.82 20.90
N LEU A 704 -0.53 -30.13 20.78
CA LEU A 704 -1.87 -30.68 20.56
C LEU A 704 -2.85 -30.36 21.70
N LYS A 705 -2.34 -30.11 22.92
CA LYS A 705 -3.15 -29.71 24.07
C LYS A 705 -3.52 -28.22 24.03
N THR A 706 -2.60 -27.36 23.63
CA THR A 706 -2.75 -25.90 23.74
C THR A 706 -3.29 -25.25 22.47
N ASN A 707 -2.95 -25.79 21.29
CA ASN A 707 -3.43 -25.34 19.99
C ASN A 707 -3.31 -26.44 18.91
N PRO A 708 -4.24 -27.40 18.88
CA PRO A 708 -4.21 -28.49 17.89
C PRO A 708 -4.38 -28.00 16.44
N ASN A 709 -5.07 -26.88 16.23
CA ASN A 709 -5.23 -26.30 14.90
C ASN A 709 -3.91 -25.75 14.37
N ALA A 710 -3.13 -25.04 15.20
CA ALA A 710 -1.79 -24.61 14.82
C ALA A 710 -0.87 -25.81 14.51
N MET A 711 -0.87 -26.86 15.33
CA MET A 711 -0.08 -28.07 15.07
C MET A 711 -0.41 -28.68 13.70
N ARG A 712 -1.71 -28.81 13.35
CA ARG A 712 -2.12 -29.30 12.03
C ARG A 712 -1.72 -28.38 10.88
N THR A 713 -1.66 -27.07 11.13
CA THR A 713 -1.35 -26.04 10.11
C THR A 713 0.12 -26.09 9.68
N ILE A 714 1.04 -26.36 10.60
CA ILE A 714 2.50 -26.16 10.43
C ILE A 714 3.27 -27.36 9.84
N HIS A 715 2.59 -28.48 9.56
CA HIS A 715 3.24 -29.69 9.03
C HIS A 715 3.48 -29.66 7.50
N THR A 716 3.08 -28.58 6.83
CA THR A 716 3.27 -28.44 5.37
C THR A 716 3.58 -26.99 5.02
N ASN A 717 4.45 -26.75 4.01
CA ASN A 717 4.80 -25.42 3.48
C ASN A 717 5.14 -24.38 4.57
N THR A 718 5.91 -24.78 5.59
CA THR A 718 6.18 -23.93 6.76
C THR A 718 7.67 -23.61 6.89
N LEU A 719 7.98 -22.33 7.09
CA LEU A 719 9.31 -21.86 7.46
C LEU A 719 9.37 -21.74 8.99
N PHE A 720 10.23 -22.53 9.63
CA PHE A 720 10.54 -22.42 11.05
C PHE A 720 11.82 -21.63 11.27
N THR A 721 11.85 -20.83 12.33
CA THR A 721 13.00 -19.97 12.66
C THR A 721 13.35 -20.11 14.12
N ASN A 722 14.60 -20.51 14.40
CA ASN A 722 15.17 -20.70 15.74
C ASN A 722 14.47 -21.77 16.62
N VAL A 723 13.84 -22.77 16.01
CA VAL A 723 13.43 -23.99 16.73
C VAL A 723 14.57 -25.01 16.74
N ALA A 724 14.45 -26.04 17.58
CA ALA A 724 15.38 -27.17 17.55
C ALA A 724 15.04 -28.14 16.42
N GLU A 725 16.05 -28.84 15.91
CA GLU A 725 15.95 -29.89 14.89
C GLU A 725 16.15 -31.25 15.54
N ARG A 726 15.32 -32.21 15.18
CA ARG A 726 15.49 -33.62 15.57
C ARG A 726 16.22 -34.38 14.49
N SER A 727 17.03 -35.37 14.87
CA SER A 727 17.76 -36.24 13.93
C SER A 727 16.85 -37.05 12.98
N ASP A 728 15.57 -37.25 13.33
CA ASP A 728 14.55 -37.83 12.44
C ASP A 728 13.98 -36.83 11.42
N GLY A 729 14.52 -35.61 11.36
CA GLY A 729 14.10 -34.54 10.45
C GLY A 729 12.89 -33.74 10.93
N GLY A 730 12.46 -33.92 12.19
CA GLY A 730 11.40 -33.14 12.83
C GLY A 730 11.88 -31.88 13.55
N VAL A 731 10.95 -31.17 14.19
CA VAL A 731 11.22 -30.00 15.04
C VAL A 731 10.98 -30.29 16.51
N TYR A 732 11.57 -29.49 17.39
CA TYR A 732 11.32 -29.53 18.82
C TYR A 732 11.35 -28.11 19.43
N TRP A 733 10.55 -27.91 20.48
CA TRP A 733 10.57 -26.72 21.34
C TRP A 733 9.99 -27.04 22.71
N GLU A 734 10.23 -26.16 23.67
CA GLU A 734 9.70 -26.26 25.03
C GLU A 734 8.17 -26.30 25.02
N GLY A 735 7.60 -27.38 25.56
CA GLY A 735 6.16 -27.56 25.66
C GLY A 735 5.46 -28.07 24.40
N ILE A 736 6.19 -28.67 23.45
CA ILE A 736 5.58 -29.30 22.24
C ILE A 736 4.65 -30.48 22.58
N GLY A 737 4.87 -31.14 23.72
CA GLY A 737 3.98 -32.19 24.25
C GLY A 737 4.15 -33.56 23.60
N GLU A 738 5.29 -33.80 22.96
CA GLU A 738 5.67 -35.10 22.37
C GLU A 738 6.94 -35.63 23.04
N ASP A 739 6.94 -36.91 23.43
CA ASP A 739 8.14 -37.57 23.91
C ASP A 739 9.14 -37.74 22.76
N VAL A 740 10.41 -37.49 23.06
CA VAL A 740 11.51 -37.67 22.10
C VAL A 740 11.96 -39.12 22.25
N PRO A 741 11.88 -39.95 21.18
CA PRO A 741 12.34 -41.33 21.26
C PRO A 741 13.83 -41.39 21.68
N PRO A 742 14.25 -42.37 22.50
CA PRO A 742 15.62 -42.45 23.01
C PRO A 742 16.72 -42.43 21.93
N GLU A 743 16.41 -42.91 20.74
CA GLU A 743 17.29 -42.95 19.57
C GLU A 743 17.37 -41.62 18.79
N VAL A 744 16.51 -40.64 19.10
CA VAL A 744 16.44 -39.35 18.41
C VAL A 744 17.21 -38.28 19.20
N SER A 745 18.36 -37.87 18.67
CA SER A 745 19.10 -36.70 19.17
C SER A 745 18.48 -35.37 18.72
N ILE A 746 18.70 -34.32 19.50
CA ILE A 746 18.23 -32.95 19.25
C ILE A 746 19.43 -32.01 19.03
N THR A 747 19.32 -31.15 18.03
CA THR A 747 20.22 -30.01 17.80
C THR A 747 19.46 -28.71 18.09
N SER A 748 19.97 -27.91 19.01
CA SER A 748 19.37 -26.65 19.44
C SER A 748 19.32 -25.60 18.31
N TRP A 749 18.62 -24.51 18.58
CA TRP A 749 18.58 -23.34 17.70
C TRP A 749 19.95 -22.64 17.55
N LEU A 750 20.87 -22.85 18.50
CA LEU A 750 22.27 -22.38 18.43
C LEU A 750 23.16 -23.30 17.59
N ASN A 751 22.59 -24.36 16.99
CA ASN A 751 23.31 -25.37 16.23
C ASN A 751 24.26 -26.24 17.09
N GLU A 752 23.90 -26.46 18.36
CA GLU A 752 24.64 -27.27 19.32
C GLU A 752 23.83 -28.54 19.72
N PRO A 753 24.47 -29.67 20.06
CA PRO A 753 23.77 -30.81 20.66
C PRO A 753 23.00 -30.40 21.91
N TRP A 754 21.79 -30.92 22.09
CA TRP A 754 20.94 -30.60 23.24
C TRP A 754 20.24 -31.85 23.78
N SER A 755 20.10 -31.93 25.10
CA SER A 755 19.37 -33.00 25.78
C SER A 755 18.35 -32.45 26.80
N PRO A 756 17.25 -33.18 27.07
CA PRO A 756 16.33 -32.83 28.15
C PRO A 756 17.07 -32.70 29.49
N GLY A 757 16.96 -31.51 30.11
CA GLY A 757 17.65 -31.18 31.37
C GLY A 757 18.81 -30.19 31.23
N ASP A 758 19.23 -29.88 30.00
CA ASP A 758 20.20 -28.81 29.76
C ASP A 758 19.69 -27.45 30.25
N LYS A 759 20.61 -26.59 30.70
CA LYS A 759 20.27 -25.29 31.30
C LYS A 759 19.71 -24.28 30.29
N THR A 760 20.08 -24.42 29.02
CA THR A 760 19.61 -23.56 27.93
C THR A 760 18.43 -24.21 27.22
N PRO A 761 17.44 -23.43 26.74
CA PRO A 761 16.33 -23.99 25.99
C PRO A 761 16.79 -24.49 24.61
N ALA A 762 16.15 -25.57 24.14
CA ALA A 762 16.38 -26.16 22.83
C ALA A 762 16.00 -25.19 21.70
N ALA A 763 14.86 -24.51 21.85
CA ALA A 763 14.39 -23.48 20.93
C ALA A 763 14.53 -22.08 21.54
N HIS A 764 14.70 -21.06 20.71
CA HIS A 764 14.67 -19.69 21.22
C HIS A 764 13.27 -19.38 21.79
N PRO A 765 13.10 -18.68 22.93
CA PRO A 765 11.79 -18.36 23.50
C PRO A 765 10.86 -17.56 22.58
N ASN A 766 11.42 -16.87 21.58
CA ASN A 766 10.70 -16.14 20.55
C ASN A 766 10.90 -16.77 19.15
N SER A 767 11.21 -18.06 19.08
CA SER A 767 11.21 -18.83 17.83
C SER A 767 9.83 -18.86 17.21
N ARG A 768 9.79 -18.99 15.87
CA ARG A 768 8.59 -18.75 15.08
C ARG A 768 8.34 -19.85 14.06
N PHE A 769 7.07 -20.05 13.74
CA PHE A 769 6.65 -20.67 12.49
C PHE A 769 6.00 -19.60 11.61
N CYS A 770 6.28 -19.65 10.31
CA CYS A 770 5.71 -18.80 9.27
C CYS A 770 4.99 -19.70 8.27
N VAL A 771 3.65 -19.63 8.25
CA VAL A 771 2.80 -20.61 7.56
C VAL A 771 1.61 -19.93 6.87
N PRO A 772 1.17 -20.40 5.67
CA PRO A 772 0.01 -19.83 5.00
C PRO A 772 -1.28 -19.99 5.82
N ALA A 773 -2.09 -18.94 5.89
CA ALA A 773 -3.31 -18.96 6.71
C ALA A 773 -4.36 -19.93 6.16
N SER A 774 -4.40 -20.11 4.84
CA SER A 774 -5.29 -21.04 4.14
C SER A 774 -5.13 -22.51 4.55
N GLN A 775 -4.02 -22.87 5.21
CA GLN A 775 -3.80 -24.23 5.72
C GLN A 775 -4.44 -24.47 7.09
N CYS A 776 -4.94 -23.42 7.75
CA CYS A 776 -5.54 -23.58 9.07
C CYS A 776 -6.88 -24.32 8.95
N PRO A 777 -7.05 -25.46 9.64
CA PRO A 777 -8.27 -26.28 9.53
C PRO A 777 -9.50 -25.56 10.09
N SER A 778 -9.30 -24.53 10.90
CA SER A 778 -10.36 -23.68 11.45
C SER A 778 -10.37 -22.30 10.81
N ILE A 779 -9.84 -22.11 9.59
CA ILE A 779 -9.91 -20.82 8.90
C ILE A 779 -11.38 -20.46 8.59
N ASP A 780 -11.77 -19.21 8.82
CA ASP A 780 -13.12 -18.72 8.56
C ASP A 780 -13.38 -18.64 7.04
N PRO A 781 -14.54 -19.07 6.52
CA PRO A 781 -14.85 -18.95 5.10
C PRO A 781 -14.81 -17.50 4.56
N GLN A 782 -14.99 -16.49 5.42
CA GLN A 782 -14.94 -15.07 5.07
C GLN A 782 -13.60 -14.40 5.39
N TRP A 783 -12.54 -15.15 5.70
CA TRP A 783 -11.25 -14.57 6.11
C TRP A 783 -10.61 -13.65 5.05
N GLU A 784 -10.87 -13.90 3.76
CA GLU A 784 -10.46 -13.03 2.64
C GLU A 784 -11.63 -12.25 2.00
N SER A 785 -12.76 -12.11 2.70
CA SER A 785 -13.88 -11.31 2.20
C SER A 785 -13.43 -9.87 1.98
N ALA A 786 -13.63 -9.36 0.76
CA ALA A 786 -13.27 -7.98 0.43
C ALA A 786 -14.01 -6.94 1.30
N ARG A 787 -15.25 -7.23 1.70
CA ARG A 787 -16.07 -6.35 2.56
C ARG A 787 -15.63 -6.39 4.03
N GLY A 788 -14.92 -7.43 4.44
CA GLY A 788 -14.63 -7.71 5.84
C GLY A 788 -15.84 -8.24 6.63
N VAL A 789 -15.58 -8.66 7.87
CA VAL A 789 -16.55 -9.26 8.79
C VAL A 789 -17.05 -8.24 9.81
N PRO A 790 -18.32 -8.25 10.22
CA PRO A 790 -18.87 -7.28 11.15
C PRO A 790 -18.47 -7.61 12.60
N ILE A 791 -17.81 -6.70 13.30
CA ILE A 791 -17.36 -6.88 14.69
C ILE A 791 -18.48 -6.52 15.68
N ASP A 792 -18.82 -7.48 16.54
CA ASP A 792 -19.84 -7.36 17.59
C ASP A 792 -19.23 -7.07 18.97
N ALA A 793 -17.98 -7.52 19.21
CA ALA A 793 -17.27 -7.31 20.47
C ALA A 793 -15.77 -7.01 20.25
N ILE A 794 -15.22 -6.16 21.11
CA ILE A 794 -13.78 -5.91 21.23
C ILE A 794 -13.32 -6.37 22.62
N ILE A 795 -12.24 -7.14 22.67
CA ILE A 795 -11.74 -7.75 23.91
C ILE A 795 -10.31 -7.29 24.16
N PHE A 796 -10.06 -6.64 25.30
CA PHE A 796 -8.74 -6.34 25.81
C PHE A 796 -8.27 -7.41 26.80
N GLY A 797 -6.96 -7.51 27.02
CA GLY A 797 -6.44 -8.42 28.04
C GLY A 797 -4.93 -8.48 28.10
N GLY A 798 -4.42 -9.04 29.20
CA GLY A 798 -2.99 -9.13 29.48
C GLY A 798 -2.69 -10.12 30.58
N ARG A 799 -1.41 -10.41 30.79
CA ARG A 799 -0.96 -11.31 31.87
C ARG A 799 -0.96 -10.56 33.20
N ARG A 800 -1.96 -10.80 34.05
CA ARG A 800 -2.09 -10.22 35.38
C ARG A 800 -2.21 -11.32 36.44
N PRO A 801 -1.18 -11.58 37.27
CA PRO A 801 -1.22 -12.67 38.24
C PRO A 801 -2.22 -12.41 39.38
N HIS A 802 -2.54 -11.15 39.69
CA HIS A 802 -3.40 -10.78 40.81
C HIS A 802 -4.40 -9.66 40.44
N GLY A 803 -5.49 -9.59 41.20
CA GLY A 803 -6.43 -8.47 41.27
C GLY A 803 -7.40 -8.26 40.10
N VAL A 804 -6.96 -8.47 38.85
CA VAL A 804 -7.81 -8.31 37.66
C VAL A 804 -8.66 -9.58 37.44
N PRO A 805 -9.99 -9.47 37.32
CA PRO A 805 -10.88 -10.63 37.23
C PRO A 805 -10.81 -11.35 35.87
N LEU A 806 -11.37 -12.56 35.80
CA LEU A 806 -11.39 -13.39 34.59
C LEU A 806 -11.95 -12.66 33.36
N VAL A 807 -13.07 -11.97 33.53
CA VAL A 807 -13.72 -11.15 32.49
C VAL A 807 -14.54 -10.03 33.14
N TYR A 808 -14.58 -8.87 32.49
CA TYR A 808 -15.53 -7.80 32.78
C TYR A 808 -15.88 -7.01 31.51
N GLN A 809 -17.10 -6.48 31.44
CA GLN A 809 -17.60 -5.62 30.36
C GLN A 809 -17.49 -4.15 30.75
N SER A 810 -17.14 -3.27 29.80
CA SER A 810 -17.18 -1.82 30.00
C SER A 810 -18.61 -1.31 30.19
N TYR A 811 -18.73 -0.09 30.73
CA TYR A 811 -20.04 0.55 30.98
C TYR A 811 -20.58 1.18 29.70
N ASP A 812 -19.69 1.80 28.96
CA ASP A 812 -19.94 2.46 27.69
C ASP A 812 -18.66 2.43 26.85
N TRP A 813 -18.70 3.10 25.69
CA TRP A 813 -17.55 3.19 24.79
C TRP A 813 -16.37 3.93 25.43
N GLN A 814 -16.62 5.05 26.12
CA GLN A 814 -15.60 5.89 26.73
C GLN A 814 -14.86 5.13 27.84
N HIS A 815 -15.59 4.40 28.68
CA HIS A 815 -15.05 3.50 29.68
C HIS A 815 -14.25 2.36 29.03
N GLY A 816 -14.73 1.82 27.90
CA GLY A 816 -14.00 0.80 27.13
C GLY A 816 -12.68 1.30 26.55
N VAL A 817 -12.65 2.53 26.02
CA VAL A 817 -11.40 3.18 25.56
C VAL A 817 -10.44 3.40 26.73
N PHE A 818 -10.96 3.81 27.90
CA PHE A 818 -10.17 3.94 29.12
C PHE A 818 -9.58 2.58 29.59
N ILE A 819 -10.36 1.50 29.53
CA ILE A 819 -9.88 0.13 29.82
C ILE A 819 -8.74 -0.25 28.87
N GLY A 820 -8.89 0.01 27.57
CA GLY A 820 -7.82 -0.20 26.59
C GLY A 820 -6.57 0.62 26.91
N ALA A 821 -6.73 1.88 27.31
CA ALA A 821 -5.62 2.76 27.71
C ALA A 821 -4.92 2.30 29.00
N GLY A 822 -5.67 1.67 29.90
CA GLY A 822 -5.17 1.15 31.19
C GLY A 822 -4.54 -0.24 31.12
N MET A 823 -4.45 -0.87 29.94
CA MET A 823 -3.90 -2.22 29.80
C MET A 823 -2.47 -2.32 30.34
N ARG A 824 -2.24 -3.36 31.15
CA ARG A 824 -0.93 -3.77 31.67
C ARG A 824 -0.72 -5.27 31.48
N SER A 825 0.52 -5.72 31.32
CA SER A 825 0.87 -7.13 31.20
C SER A 825 2.30 -7.40 31.65
N GLU A 826 2.56 -8.60 32.18
CA GLU A 826 3.93 -9.10 32.35
C GLU A 826 4.71 -9.08 31.01
N SER A 827 5.99 -8.68 31.07
CA SER A 827 6.93 -8.69 29.95
C SER A 827 7.12 -10.09 29.35
N THR A 828 7.34 -10.15 28.03
CA THR A 828 7.56 -11.39 27.27
C THR A 828 8.82 -11.31 26.40
N ALA A 829 9.32 -12.45 25.93
CA ALA A 829 10.54 -12.54 25.12
C ALA A 829 10.41 -12.01 23.69
N ALA A 830 9.28 -11.38 23.33
CA ALA A 830 9.01 -10.88 21.98
C ALA A 830 9.73 -9.55 21.63
N ALA A 831 10.52 -9.02 22.56
CA ALA A 831 11.33 -7.81 22.47
C ALA A 831 12.51 -7.91 23.46
N GLU A 832 13.27 -6.82 23.65
CA GLU A 832 14.49 -6.77 24.47
C GLU A 832 14.28 -6.75 26.00
N HIS A 833 13.02 -6.70 26.46
CA HIS A 833 12.68 -6.61 27.89
C HIS A 833 12.92 -7.95 28.61
N LYS A 834 13.70 -7.93 29.69
CA LYS A 834 14.04 -9.12 30.52
C LYS A 834 13.21 -9.17 31.80
N GLY A 835 12.84 -10.38 32.24
CA GLY A 835 12.16 -10.63 33.51
C GLY A 835 10.63 -10.73 33.39
N LYS A 836 9.94 -10.82 34.55
CA LYS A 836 8.47 -10.85 34.69
C LYS A 836 7.97 -9.55 35.32
N GLN A 837 8.24 -8.41 34.68
CA GLN A 837 7.79 -7.11 35.17
C GLN A 837 6.46 -6.74 34.51
N VAL A 838 5.51 -6.21 35.29
CA VAL A 838 4.23 -5.71 34.76
C VAL A 838 4.47 -4.34 34.13
N MET A 839 4.29 -4.25 32.82
CA MET A 839 4.43 -3.01 32.06
C MET A 839 3.06 -2.55 31.55
N HIS A 840 2.90 -1.24 31.35
CA HIS A 840 1.77 -0.72 30.57
C HIS A 840 1.95 -1.12 29.10
N ASP A 841 0.85 -1.51 28.46
CA ASP A 841 0.78 -1.81 27.04
C ASP A 841 -0.62 -1.42 26.51
N PRO A 842 -0.93 -0.11 26.46
CA PRO A 842 -2.25 0.38 26.07
C PRO A 842 -2.65 -0.18 24.71
N PHE A 843 -3.86 -0.76 24.63
CA PHE A 843 -4.42 -1.39 23.42
C PHE A 843 -3.55 -2.52 22.82
N ALA A 844 -2.57 -3.05 23.58
CA ALA A 844 -1.48 -3.87 23.05
C ALA A 844 -0.66 -3.20 21.94
N MET A 845 -0.70 -1.87 21.85
CA MET A 845 -0.13 -1.05 20.77
C MET A 845 1.13 -0.29 21.19
N ARG A 846 1.61 -0.42 22.44
CA ARG A 846 2.79 0.33 22.93
C ARG A 846 3.99 0.32 21.97
N PRO A 847 4.43 -0.81 21.41
CA PRO A 847 5.58 -0.82 20.51
C PRO A 847 5.21 -0.51 19.04
N PHE A 848 3.95 -0.14 18.77
CA PHE A 848 3.35 -0.11 17.43
C PHE A 848 2.57 1.17 17.12
N PHE A 849 2.50 2.15 18.02
CA PHE A 849 1.93 3.44 17.68
C PHE A 849 2.69 4.06 16.49
N GLY A 850 1.94 4.51 15.49
CA GLY A 850 2.45 5.27 14.35
C GLY A 850 2.45 6.77 14.53
N TYR A 851 1.87 7.25 15.64
CA TYR A 851 1.69 8.66 15.97
C TYR A 851 1.36 8.82 17.46
N ASN A 852 1.25 10.07 17.90
CA ASN A 852 0.94 10.44 19.28
C ASN A 852 -0.21 9.62 19.90
N PHE A 853 0.05 9.00 21.05
CA PHE A 853 -0.93 8.16 21.75
C PHE A 853 -2.15 8.95 22.27
N GLY A 854 -1.99 10.21 22.68
CA GLY A 854 -3.11 11.07 23.06
C GLY A 854 -4.07 11.34 21.90
N ASP A 855 -3.51 11.57 20.70
CA ASP A 855 -4.30 11.65 19.47
C ASP A 855 -4.94 10.31 19.10
N TYR A 856 -4.26 9.19 19.37
CA TYR A 856 -4.82 7.85 19.14
C TYR A 856 -6.04 7.60 20.04
N LEU A 857 -5.97 7.98 21.31
CA LEU A 857 -7.11 7.93 22.23
C LEU A 857 -8.25 8.83 21.73
N SER A 858 -7.93 10.05 21.30
CA SER A 858 -8.92 10.97 20.72
C SER A 858 -9.60 10.40 19.48
N HIS A 859 -8.84 9.70 18.63
CA HIS A 859 -9.35 9.01 17.44
C HIS A 859 -10.32 7.88 17.81
N TRP A 860 -9.95 7.02 18.76
CA TRP A 860 -10.83 5.98 19.30
C TRP A 860 -12.12 6.55 19.90
N LEU A 861 -12.02 7.61 20.70
CA LEU A 861 -13.19 8.30 21.26
C LEU A 861 -14.08 8.88 20.16
N SER A 862 -13.49 9.38 19.07
CA SER A 862 -14.23 9.97 17.95
C SER A 862 -15.14 8.97 17.22
N MET A 863 -14.85 7.67 17.30
CA MET A 863 -15.65 6.64 16.62
C MET A 863 -17.11 6.60 17.10
N SER A 864 -17.36 6.93 18.37
CA SER A 864 -18.71 7.03 18.94
C SER A 864 -19.57 8.16 18.33
N ARG A 865 -18.94 9.13 17.66
CA ARG A 865 -19.62 10.29 17.05
C ARG A 865 -20.02 10.05 15.59
N ARG A 866 -19.77 8.86 15.04
CA ARG A 866 -20.20 8.50 13.69
C ARG A 866 -21.70 8.22 13.64
N THR A 867 -22.32 8.55 12.52
CA THR A 867 -23.77 8.37 12.34
C THR A 867 -24.05 7.71 10.98
N PRO A 868 -24.68 6.53 10.95
CA PRO A 868 -24.97 5.66 12.09
C PRO A 868 -23.70 4.99 12.65
N ALA A 869 -23.64 4.71 13.95
CA ALA A 869 -22.60 3.88 14.56
C ALA A 869 -23.23 2.79 15.44
N GLN A 870 -23.00 1.54 15.08
CA GLN A 870 -23.26 0.36 15.90
C GLN A 870 -21.94 -0.04 16.55
N LEU A 871 -21.69 0.49 17.75
CA LEU A 871 -20.45 0.27 18.46
C LEU A 871 -20.41 -1.16 19.02
N PRO A 872 -19.31 -1.91 18.83
CA PRO A 872 -19.15 -3.20 19.49
C PRO A 872 -19.04 -3.01 21.01
N LYS A 873 -19.56 -3.97 21.77
CA LYS A 873 -19.38 -3.99 23.22
C LYS A 873 -17.90 -4.26 23.54
N ILE A 874 -17.37 -3.61 24.58
CA ILE A 874 -15.95 -3.73 24.98
C ILE A 874 -15.83 -4.57 26.25
N PHE A 875 -14.90 -5.50 26.25
CA PHE A 875 -14.61 -6.40 27.37
C PHE A 875 -13.13 -6.37 27.70
N HIS A 876 -12.79 -6.81 28.91
CA HIS A 876 -11.42 -7.12 29.28
C HIS A 876 -11.36 -8.48 29.97
N VAL A 877 -10.37 -9.30 29.60
CA VAL A 877 -10.16 -10.66 30.12
C VAL A 877 -8.78 -10.83 30.78
N ASN A 878 -8.68 -11.79 31.70
CA ASN A 878 -7.43 -12.20 32.30
C ASN A 878 -7.37 -13.72 32.50
N TRP A 879 -6.66 -14.41 31.60
CA TRP A 879 -6.45 -15.86 31.67
C TRP A 879 -5.41 -16.29 32.71
N PHE A 880 -4.69 -15.33 33.30
CA PHE A 880 -3.40 -15.58 33.94
C PHE A 880 -3.40 -15.31 35.44
N ARG A 881 -4.58 -15.14 36.04
CA ARG A 881 -4.72 -14.95 37.49
C ARG A 881 -4.22 -16.19 38.23
N ARG A 882 -3.46 -15.99 39.31
CA ARG A 882 -2.85 -17.04 40.11
C ARG A 882 -3.35 -17.05 41.54
N ASP A 883 -3.36 -18.24 42.14
CA ASP A 883 -3.60 -18.44 43.57
C ASP A 883 -2.37 -18.07 44.43
N GLY A 884 -2.48 -18.23 45.74
CA GLY A 884 -1.38 -17.98 46.68
C GLY A 884 -0.20 -18.97 46.58
N GLN A 885 -0.36 -20.09 45.86
CA GLN A 885 0.69 -21.08 45.58
C GLN A 885 1.35 -20.84 44.21
N GLY A 886 0.85 -19.88 43.44
CA GLY A 886 1.33 -19.55 42.10
C GLY A 886 0.71 -20.40 40.99
N ASN A 887 -0.31 -21.23 41.24
CA ASN A 887 -1.03 -21.97 40.20
C ASN A 887 -2.02 -21.07 39.48
N PHE A 888 -2.31 -21.35 38.20
CA PHE A 888 -3.36 -20.64 37.47
C PHE A 888 -4.74 -21.00 38.02
N LEU A 889 -5.56 -19.99 38.30
CA LEU A 889 -6.94 -20.17 38.75
C LEU A 889 -7.88 -20.60 37.61
N TRP A 890 -7.52 -20.28 36.36
CA TRP A 890 -8.30 -20.61 35.18
C TRP A 890 -7.53 -21.58 34.27
N PRO A 891 -8.16 -22.66 33.77
CA PRO A 891 -7.49 -23.65 32.92
C PRO A 891 -7.07 -23.13 31.54
N GLY A 892 -7.73 -22.10 31.02
CA GLY A 892 -7.35 -21.46 29.76
C GLY A 892 -7.63 -22.30 28.50
N PHE A 893 -6.97 -21.94 27.40
CA PHE A 893 -7.04 -22.65 26.11
C PHE A 893 -8.49 -22.89 25.65
N GLY A 894 -8.89 -24.13 25.38
CA GLY A 894 -10.25 -24.47 24.94
C GLY A 894 -11.35 -24.05 25.91
N GLU A 895 -11.05 -23.97 27.21
CA GLU A 895 -12.00 -23.55 28.24
C GLU A 895 -12.34 -22.05 28.14
N ASN A 896 -11.51 -21.25 27.47
CA ASN A 896 -11.85 -19.85 27.18
C ASN A 896 -13.12 -19.71 26.33
N SER A 897 -13.57 -20.78 25.66
CA SER A 897 -14.89 -20.83 25.00
C SER A 897 -16.06 -20.50 25.94
N ARG A 898 -15.95 -20.80 27.24
CA ARG A 898 -16.96 -20.48 28.26
C ARG A 898 -17.08 -18.98 28.51
N VAL A 899 -15.96 -18.27 28.44
CA VAL A 899 -15.95 -16.81 28.54
C VAL A 899 -16.43 -16.18 27.23
N LEU A 900 -16.09 -16.76 26.07
CA LEU A 900 -16.64 -16.32 24.79
C LEU A 900 -18.15 -16.55 24.68
N GLU A 901 -18.70 -17.61 25.28
CA GLU A 901 -20.14 -17.83 25.38
C GLU A 901 -20.83 -16.67 26.11
N TRP A 902 -20.29 -16.27 27.27
CA TRP A 902 -20.83 -15.13 28.02
C TRP A 902 -20.72 -13.81 27.23
N ILE A 903 -19.56 -13.54 26.62
CA ILE A 903 -19.36 -12.36 25.74
C ILE A 903 -20.33 -12.40 24.55
N PHE A 904 -20.51 -13.58 23.94
CA PHE A 904 -21.42 -13.77 22.82
C PHE A 904 -22.84 -13.36 23.22
N ASN A 905 -23.35 -13.83 24.35
CA ASN A 905 -24.71 -13.51 24.80
C ASN A 905 -24.86 -12.01 25.09
N ARG A 906 -23.90 -11.41 25.80
CA ARG A 906 -23.89 -9.96 26.11
C ARG A 906 -23.83 -9.05 24.88
N SER A 907 -23.32 -9.56 23.76
CA SER A 907 -23.18 -8.77 22.52
C SER A 907 -24.51 -8.58 21.76
N ASP A 908 -25.61 -9.25 22.15
CA ASP A 908 -26.96 -9.07 21.53
C ASP A 908 -27.84 -8.02 22.20
N GLU A 909 -27.47 -7.60 23.40
CA GLU A 909 -28.37 -6.81 24.23
C GLU A 909 -28.42 -5.36 23.75
N VAL A 910 -29.63 -4.96 23.33
CA VAL A 910 -29.95 -3.62 22.79
C VAL A 910 -29.98 -2.58 23.92
N ASP A 911 -30.35 -3.01 25.12
CA ASP A 911 -30.27 -2.27 26.37
C ASP A 911 -29.40 -3.09 27.34
N ASP A 912 -28.51 -2.45 28.10
CA ASP A 912 -27.68 -3.13 29.12
C ASP A 912 -28.57 -3.59 30.30
N GLU A 913 -29.46 -4.55 30.04
CA GLU A 913 -30.26 -5.20 31.07
C GLU A 913 -29.30 -5.86 32.08
N GLU A 914 -29.59 -5.70 33.37
CA GLU A 914 -28.76 -6.20 34.48
C GLU A 914 -28.82 -7.73 34.65
N ASP A 915 -29.51 -8.45 33.75
CA ASP A 915 -29.66 -9.90 33.80
C ASP A 915 -28.31 -10.60 33.63
N GLY A 916 -27.95 -11.47 34.58
CA GLY A 916 -26.75 -12.31 34.49
C GLY A 916 -25.43 -11.64 34.91
N VAL A 917 -25.46 -10.38 35.37
CA VAL A 917 -24.25 -9.62 35.71
C VAL A 917 -24.33 -8.94 37.09
N ILE A 918 -23.16 -8.55 37.62
CA ILE A 918 -23.01 -7.71 38.80
C ILE A 918 -22.28 -6.44 38.38
N ALA A 919 -22.86 -5.27 38.67
CA ALA A 919 -22.16 -3.99 38.53
C ALA A 919 -21.08 -3.84 39.60
N THR A 920 -19.86 -3.51 39.20
CA THR A 920 -18.70 -3.38 40.10
C THR A 920 -17.88 -2.13 39.77
N PRO A 921 -16.95 -1.66 40.62
CA PRO A 921 -16.20 -0.45 40.30
C PRO A 921 -15.45 -0.46 38.96
N VAL A 922 -15.15 -1.63 38.39
CA VAL A 922 -14.35 -1.79 37.17
C VAL A 922 -15.18 -2.08 35.93
N GLY A 923 -16.50 -2.31 36.08
CA GLY A 923 -17.41 -2.70 35.00
C GLY A 923 -18.42 -3.77 35.44
N TYR A 924 -19.07 -4.41 34.48
CA TYR A 924 -19.97 -5.53 34.75
C TYR A 924 -19.19 -6.85 34.76
N VAL A 925 -19.30 -7.63 35.82
CA VAL A 925 -18.76 -9.00 35.90
C VAL A 925 -19.91 -10.02 35.81
N PRO A 926 -19.65 -11.27 35.37
CA PRO A 926 -20.68 -12.31 35.41
C PRO A 926 -21.17 -12.57 36.84
N LEU A 927 -22.44 -12.94 37.00
CA LEU A 927 -22.88 -13.65 38.21
C LEU A 927 -22.05 -14.95 38.38
N PRO A 928 -21.80 -15.43 39.61
CA PRO A 928 -20.96 -16.62 39.84
C PRO A 928 -21.39 -17.87 39.07
N ASP A 929 -22.67 -18.00 38.73
CA ASP A 929 -23.28 -19.10 37.98
C ASP A 929 -23.50 -18.80 36.48
N ALA A 930 -23.23 -17.58 36.02
CA ALA A 930 -23.41 -17.17 34.62
C ALA A 930 -22.35 -17.73 33.66
N ILE A 931 -21.19 -18.14 34.17
CA ILE A 931 -20.18 -18.86 33.37
C ILE A 931 -20.47 -20.36 33.46
N ASN A 932 -20.66 -21.00 32.32
CA ASN A 932 -20.87 -22.43 32.26
C ASN A 932 -19.63 -23.21 32.73
N LEU A 933 -19.70 -23.87 33.89
CA LEU A 933 -18.60 -24.70 34.44
C LEU A 933 -18.78 -26.20 34.18
N SER A 934 -19.82 -26.61 33.45
CA SER A 934 -20.11 -28.03 33.22
C SER A 934 -18.96 -28.74 32.49
N GLY A 935 -18.61 -29.94 32.95
CA GLY A 935 -17.54 -30.76 32.36
C GLY A 935 -16.11 -30.39 32.78
N LEU A 936 -15.91 -29.38 33.63
CA LEU A 936 -14.61 -29.15 34.26
C LEU A 936 -14.38 -30.19 35.38
N SER A 937 -13.25 -30.91 35.31
CA SER A 937 -12.90 -31.94 36.30
C SER A 937 -12.65 -31.37 37.70
N VAL A 938 -12.14 -30.14 37.77
CA VAL A 938 -11.94 -29.37 38.98
C VAL A 938 -12.68 -28.04 38.82
N PRO A 939 -13.73 -27.77 39.61
CA PRO A 939 -14.43 -26.49 39.57
C PRO A 939 -13.46 -25.36 39.97
N PRO A 940 -13.34 -24.31 39.15
CA PRO A 940 -12.52 -23.16 39.51
C PRO A 940 -13.18 -22.35 40.62
N ASP A 941 -12.38 -21.67 41.45
CA ASP A 941 -12.87 -20.76 42.48
C ASP A 941 -13.38 -19.46 41.82
N MET A 942 -14.66 -19.46 41.44
CA MET A 942 -15.31 -18.31 40.79
C MET A 942 -15.32 -17.04 41.66
N PRO A 943 -15.66 -17.09 42.96
CA PRO A 943 -15.52 -15.93 43.83
C PRO A 943 -14.13 -15.32 43.80
N GLN A 944 -13.08 -16.14 43.87
CA GLN A 944 -11.71 -15.64 43.76
C GLN A 944 -11.39 -15.10 42.37
N LEU A 945 -11.77 -15.80 41.30
CA LEU A 945 -11.55 -15.39 39.91
C LEU A 945 -12.21 -14.06 39.55
N LEU A 946 -13.40 -13.81 40.08
CA LEU A 946 -14.20 -12.61 39.82
C LEU A 946 -14.02 -11.50 40.85
N SER A 947 -13.28 -11.76 41.94
CA SER A 947 -13.07 -10.76 43.00
C SER A 947 -12.33 -9.51 42.51
N ILE A 948 -12.70 -8.37 43.11
CA ILE A 948 -12.15 -7.03 42.87
C ILE A 948 -11.64 -6.49 44.21
N PRO A 949 -10.40 -6.78 44.61
CA PRO A 949 -9.88 -6.37 45.92
C PRO A 949 -9.66 -4.85 45.97
N LYS A 950 -10.25 -4.17 46.96
CA LYS A 950 -10.18 -2.70 47.10
C LYS A 950 -8.75 -2.16 47.11
N ASP A 951 -7.86 -2.75 47.91
CA ASP A 951 -6.48 -2.25 48.04
C ASP A 951 -5.68 -2.43 46.75
N PHE A 952 -5.91 -3.53 46.01
CA PHE A 952 -5.29 -3.74 44.71
C PHE A 952 -5.71 -2.65 43.72
N TRP A 953 -7.02 -2.37 43.63
CA TRP A 953 -7.52 -1.39 42.68
C TRP A 953 -7.25 0.06 43.08
N ARG A 954 -7.11 0.34 44.39
CA ARG A 954 -6.59 1.64 44.86
C ARG A 954 -5.16 1.86 44.38
N GLN A 955 -4.29 0.84 44.46
CA GLN A 955 -2.95 0.95 43.90
C GLN A 955 -2.97 1.04 42.37
N GLU A 956 -3.81 0.24 41.70
CA GLU A 956 -3.92 0.21 40.24
C GLU A 956 -4.34 1.57 39.66
N VAL A 957 -5.30 2.26 40.29
CA VAL A 957 -5.76 3.58 39.83
C VAL A 957 -4.73 4.68 40.07
N GLU A 958 -3.91 4.57 41.13
CA GLU A 958 -2.79 5.50 41.38
C GLU A 958 -1.64 5.27 40.40
N ASP A 959 -1.27 4.01 40.16
CA ASP A 959 -0.28 3.62 39.16
C ASP A 959 -0.70 4.14 37.77
N LEU A 960 -1.96 3.91 37.38
CA LEU A 960 -2.48 4.34 36.10
C LEU A 960 -2.55 5.87 35.99
N GLY A 961 -2.97 6.57 37.04
CA GLY A 961 -2.99 8.03 37.06
C GLY A 961 -1.60 8.63 36.93
N THR A 962 -0.62 8.05 37.62
CA THR A 962 0.80 8.43 37.50
C THR A 962 1.30 8.19 36.08
N TYR A 963 1.04 7.01 35.51
CA TYR A 963 1.43 6.67 34.15
C TYR A 963 0.86 7.64 33.11
N LEU A 964 -0.47 7.88 33.13
CA LEU A 964 -1.12 8.75 32.15
C LEU A 964 -0.62 10.20 32.26
N THR A 965 -0.41 10.70 33.48
CA THR A 965 0.16 12.04 33.72
C THR A 965 1.59 12.14 33.20
N GLN A 966 2.42 11.14 33.47
CA GLN A 966 3.83 11.16 33.09
C GLN A 966 4.06 10.94 31.60
N GLN A 967 3.28 10.04 30.99
CA GLN A 967 3.53 9.55 29.62
C GLN A 967 2.67 10.23 28.56
N VAL A 968 1.48 10.74 28.92
CA VAL A 968 0.55 11.40 27.98
C VAL A 968 0.38 12.88 28.30
N ASN A 969 0.37 13.23 29.60
CA ASN A 969 0.43 14.60 30.09
C ASN A 969 -0.66 15.50 29.46
N LYS A 970 -0.27 16.61 28.81
CA LYS A 970 -1.18 17.58 28.18
C LYS A 970 -1.98 17.01 27.01
N ASP A 971 -1.50 15.93 26.39
CA ASP A 971 -2.15 15.30 25.24
C ASP A 971 -3.23 14.28 25.70
N LEU A 972 -3.41 14.09 27.01
CA LEU A 972 -4.41 13.18 27.56
C LEU A 972 -5.83 13.74 27.33
N PRO A 973 -6.70 13.03 26.59
CA PRO A 973 -8.04 13.52 26.34
C PRO A 973 -8.84 13.65 27.65
N GLN A 974 -9.58 14.74 27.79
CA GLN A 974 -10.36 15.04 29.00
C GLN A 974 -11.30 13.90 29.40
N GLU A 975 -11.87 13.18 28.42
CA GLU A 975 -12.74 12.04 28.66
C GLU A 975 -12.01 10.89 29.39
N ILE A 976 -10.74 10.64 29.06
CA ILE A 976 -9.94 9.60 29.73
C ILE A 976 -9.64 10.01 31.18
N SER A 977 -9.33 11.29 31.42
CA SER A 977 -9.18 11.84 32.77
C SER A 977 -10.47 11.71 33.58
N ARG A 978 -11.63 11.92 32.95
CA ARG A 978 -12.95 11.75 33.58
C ARG A 978 -13.20 10.30 33.99
N GLN A 979 -12.88 9.34 33.11
CA GLN A 979 -13.01 7.92 33.42
C GLN A 979 -12.07 7.48 34.55
N LEU A 980 -10.84 8.01 34.60
CA LEU A 980 -9.90 7.77 35.70
C LEU A 980 -10.46 8.28 37.05
N ALA A 981 -10.99 9.51 37.08
CA ALA A 981 -11.61 10.07 38.27
C ALA A 981 -12.86 9.29 38.70
N ALA A 982 -13.67 8.83 37.74
CA ALA A 982 -14.85 8.01 37.99
C ALA A 982 -14.46 6.64 38.58
N LEU A 983 -13.43 5.97 38.06
CA LEU A 983 -12.92 4.73 38.64
C LEU A 983 -12.45 4.94 40.08
N ARG A 984 -11.69 6.01 40.34
CA ARG A 984 -11.24 6.37 41.70
C ARG A 984 -12.42 6.53 42.66
N GLY A 985 -13.44 7.29 42.27
CA GLY A 985 -14.65 7.49 43.07
C GLY A 985 -15.41 6.18 43.35
N ARG A 986 -15.54 5.29 42.36
CA ARG A 986 -16.20 3.98 42.56
C ARG A 986 -15.41 3.05 43.49
N ILE A 987 -14.08 3.08 43.44
CA ILE A 987 -13.22 2.27 44.32
C ILE A 987 -13.25 2.74 45.77
N GLU A 988 -13.46 4.03 46.01
CA GLU A 988 -13.59 4.56 47.37
C GLU A 988 -14.88 4.12 48.07
N GLN A 989 -15.93 3.78 47.29
CA GLN A 989 -17.27 3.41 47.75
C GLN A 989 -17.47 1.93 48.10
N ILE A 990 -16.61 1.03 47.59
CA ILE A 990 -16.56 -0.39 48.01
C ILE A 990 -15.73 -0.56 49.27
#